data_AF-A0A522E339-F1
#
_entry.id   AF-A0A522E339-F1
#
_cell.length_a   1.000
_cell.length_b   1.000
_cell.length_c   1.000
_cell.angle_alpha   90.00
_cell.angle_beta   90.00
_cell.angle_gamma   90.00
#
_symmetry.space_group_name_H-M   'P 1'
#
loop_
_entity.id
_entity.type
_entity.pdbx_description
1 polymer ?
#
loop_
_entity_poly.entity_id
_entity_poly.type
_entity_poly.pdbx_seq_one_letter_code
_entity_poly.pdbx_strand_id
1 'polypeptide(L)'
;MSRSLALGNGNILLLFDHSAQLRDFYFPYAGLENHIGSGNVHKIGVWVEGEFSWLSEPDWEITVAYERETMAGRSSARNERLALELEFLDIVYNEKNIFLRTVTVRNRGEKKREIRLFLNQQFQISETTHADTVYYNPTVHALIHYKGRRVFLVSGQHKGKLFSDYSAGIFKIEGREGTWKDAEDGVLSQNPIEHGSVDSTLGFSLECPAGGSERVYYWVTVAETFHEAAALQEYLLEKTPDHLAQTTQDFWRAWVNKYKFTFYGLDPKVVDVFKQSLFIVRTHCDSRGGILASGDSDNFRYGRDTYAYVWPRDGAFVALALDRCGYFDVSHRFYEFCSEVVTEEGYLLHKYQPDKSFGSSWHPWVKNGRSQLAIQEDETALLLFGLWEHYQKNRDLEFIESIYNSFIKRSADFMMRYREGFVTNLPFESYDVWEERIGISTFTASSVYGALSAASSFAALLGKGEEAARYNGEAEKIKEAILTFLYSPKTQSFLKLITVEQGATKADSTLDASSFYGIFRFGVLPPSDPRLVEAGRVLEERLHRPIPAGGYARYEGDRYYEVTPDVPGNPWFITTLWMIQYRIARAQTEEELRSINGELSWVVDHAQASDILSEQIHPLTGEQLSVSPLSWSHAEFVLSVIEYLEKLEELGICSVCYPLKRI
;
A
#
# COMPACT_ATOMS: atom_id res chain seq x y z
N MET A 1 -1.83 -2.29 -15.63
CA MET A 1 -2.14 -3.66 -15.16
C MET A 1 -1.83 -3.68 -13.69
N SER A 2 -2.75 -4.19 -12.87
CA SER A 2 -2.54 -4.30 -11.43
C SER A 2 -1.24 -5.04 -11.12
N ARG A 3 -0.54 -4.63 -10.06
CA ARG A 3 0.61 -5.39 -9.56
C ARG A 3 0.10 -6.58 -8.76
N SER A 4 0.76 -7.72 -8.97
CA SER A 4 0.43 -9.01 -8.39
C SER A 4 1.41 -9.44 -7.30
N LEU A 5 2.52 -8.70 -7.12
CA LEU A 5 3.48 -8.93 -6.05
C LEU A 5 4.13 -7.61 -5.66
N ALA A 6 4.31 -7.39 -4.36
CA ALA A 6 5.12 -6.32 -3.79
C ALA A 6 6.11 -6.89 -2.75
N LEU A 7 7.39 -6.52 -2.86
CA LEU A 7 8.47 -6.92 -1.96
C LEU A 7 9.29 -5.70 -1.54
N GLY A 8 9.80 -5.67 -0.31
CA GLY A 8 10.59 -4.53 0.14
C GLY A 8 11.20 -4.69 1.52
N ASN A 9 12.10 -3.77 1.87
CA ASN A 9 12.77 -3.75 3.17
C ASN A 9 12.73 -2.36 3.85
N GLY A 10 12.03 -1.39 3.25
CA GLY A 10 11.95 0.00 3.71
C GLY A 10 12.95 0.95 3.05
N ASN A 11 13.92 0.42 2.28
CA ASN A 11 14.79 1.22 1.40
C ASN A 11 14.53 0.88 -0.08
N ILE A 12 14.21 -0.40 -0.34
CA ILE A 12 13.77 -0.89 -1.63
C ILE A 12 12.28 -1.21 -1.54
N LEU A 13 11.54 -0.84 -2.60
CA LEU A 13 10.21 -1.36 -2.89
C LEU A 13 10.18 -1.85 -4.35
N LEU A 14 9.81 -3.11 -4.55
CA LEU A 14 9.69 -3.78 -5.84
C LEU A 14 8.25 -4.18 -6.09
N LEU A 15 7.73 -3.95 -7.30
CA LEU A 15 6.42 -4.45 -7.71
C LEU A 15 6.49 -5.22 -9.02
N PHE A 16 5.75 -6.33 -9.08
CA PHE A 16 5.74 -7.25 -10.21
C PHE A 16 4.33 -7.37 -10.80
N ASP A 17 4.25 -7.63 -12.10
CA ASP A 17 2.99 -7.91 -12.77
C ASP A 17 2.58 -9.39 -12.68
N HIS A 18 1.41 -9.70 -13.24
CA HIS A 18 0.86 -11.04 -13.38
C HIS A 18 1.74 -12.01 -14.21
N SER A 19 2.74 -11.51 -14.95
CA SER A 19 3.72 -12.32 -15.68
C SER A 19 5.01 -12.57 -14.87
N ALA A 20 4.99 -12.28 -13.56
CA ALA A 20 6.14 -12.33 -12.66
C ALA A 20 7.33 -11.42 -13.09
N GLN A 21 7.06 -10.40 -13.92
CA GLN A 21 8.07 -9.47 -14.39
C GLN A 21 8.12 -8.23 -13.49
N LEU A 22 9.33 -7.75 -13.21
CA LEU A 22 9.52 -6.56 -12.37
C LEU A 22 9.12 -5.30 -13.16
N ARG A 23 8.25 -4.49 -12.56
CA ARG A 23 7.65 -3.28 -13.16
C ARG A 23 8.06 -2.00 -12.48
N ASP A 24 8.31 -2.07 -11.17
CA ASP A 24 8.67 -0.92 -10.36
C ASP A 24 9.85 -1.27 -9.46
N PHE A 25 10.84 -0.38 -9.39
CA PHE A 25 11.99 -0.51 -8.51
C PHE A 25 12.29 0.85 -7.88
N TYR A 26 11.84 1.04 -6.64
CA TYR A 26 12.09 2.27 -5.87
C TYR A 26 13.36 2.15 -5.01
N PHE A 27 14.17 3.20 -5.00
CA PHE A 27 15.36 3.37 -4.17
C PHE A 27 15.78 4.86 -4.17
N PRO A 28 16.32 5.46 -3.10
CA PRO A 28 16.63 4.86 -1.80
C PRO A 28 15.47 4.85 -0.82
N TYR A 29 14.29 5.31 -1.25
CA TYR A 29 13.07 5.29 -0.45
C TYR A 29 12.08 4.30 -1.01
N ALA A 30 11.25 3.71 -0.16
CA ALA A 30 10.03 3.10 -0.63
C ALA A 30 9.14 4.22 -1.21
N GLY A 31 8.91 4.21 -2.52
CA GLY A 31 7.96 5.10 -3.21
C GLY A 31 8.53 6.39 -3.81
N LEU A 32 9.82 6.71 -3.61
CA LEU A 32 10.47 7.84 -4.27
C LEU A 32 11.56 7.33 -5.23
N GLU A 33 11.61 7.91 -6.43
CA GLU A 33 12.47 7.51 -7.54
C GLU A 33 12.21 6.07 -8.02
N ASN A 34 11.25 5.91 -8.94
CA ASN A 34 11.06 4.63 -9.63
C ASN A 34 12.09 4.47 -10.76
N HIS A 35 13.05 3.57 -10.57
CA HIS A 35 14.16 3.39 -11.51
C HIS A 35 13.83 2.56 -12.74
N ILE A 36 12.69 1.89 -12.82
CA ILE A 36 12.24 1.23 -14.06
C ILE A 36 11.48 2.23 -14.93
N GLY A 37 10.69 3.10 -14.30
CA GLY A 37 9.86 4.10 -14.97
C GLY A 37 8.59 3.51 -15.59
N SER A 38 7.56 4.35 -15.72
CA SER A 38 6.24 3.90 -16.17
C SER A 38 6.28 3.29 -17.58
N GLY A 39 5.84 2.04 -17.69
CA GLY A 39 5.71 1.34 -18.98
C GLY A 39 6.97 0.61 -19.47
N ASN A 40 8.03 0.55 -18.67
CA ASN A 40 9.14 -0.37 -18.88
C ASN A 40 8.96 -1.63 -18.03
N VAL A 41 9.77 -2.65 -18.32
CA VAL A 41 9.68 -3.94 -17.65
C VAL A 41 11.00 -4.69 -17.74
N HIS A 42 11.36 -5.37 -16.66
CA HIS A 42 12.47 -6.33 -16.69
C HIS A 42 11.96 -7.65 -17.28
N LYS A 43 12.28 -7.88 -18.56
CA LYS A 43 11.76 -9.03 -19.32
C LYS A 43 12.48 -10.32 -18.95
N ILE A 44 11.76 -11.42 -19.08
CA ILE A 44 12.26 -12.78 -18.87
C ILE A 44 11.98 -13.58 -20.13
N GLY A 45 13.03 -14.09 -20.76
CA GLY A 45 12.97 -14.83 -22.03
C GLY A 45 13.64 -16.18 -21.90
N VAL A 46 13.14 -17.16 -22.66
CA VAL A 46 13.71 -18.50 -22.70
C VAL A 46 13.92 -18.92 -24.14
N TRP A 47 15.09 -19.50 -24.40
CA TRP A 47 15.41 -20.16 -25.66
C TRP A 47 15.62 -21.66 -25.43
N VAL A 48 15.07 -22.50 -26.31
CA VAL A 48 15.22 -23.96 -26.30
C VAL A 48 15.32 -24.46 -27.74
N GLU A 49 16.43 -25.11 -28.08
CA GLU A 49 16.59 -25.85 -29.36
C GLU A 49 16.20 -25.07 -30.63
N GLY A 50 16.44 -23.75 -30.66
CA GLY A 50 16.16 -22.88 -31.80
C GLY A 50 14.85 -22.11 -31.71
N GLU A 51 14.03 -22.34 -30.68
CA GLU A 51 12.81 -21.59 -30.41
C GLU A 51 13.00 -20.63 -29.23
N PHE A 52 12.42 -19.44 -29.33
CA PHE A 52 12.43 -18.43 -28.28
C PHE A 52 11.00 -18.10 -27.82
N SER A 53 10.82 -17.71 -26.55
CA SER A 53 9.57 -17.14 -26.04
C SER A 53 9.81 -16.21 -24.86
N TRP A 54 9.10 -15.08 -24.84
CA TRP A 54 9.00 -14.21 -23.66
C TRP A 54 7.90 -14.67 -22.72
N LEU A 55 8.10 -14.53 -21.40
CA LEU A 55 7.06 -14.86 -20.41
C LEU A 55 5.78 -14.03 -20.53
N SER A 56 5.84 -12.87 -21.19
CA SER A 56 4.67 -12.03 -21.47
C SER A 56 3.81 -12.53 -22.64
N GLU A 57 4.23 -13.59 -23.34
CA GLU A 57 3.46 -14.21 -24.42
C GLU A 57 2.35 -15.11 -23.88
N PRO A 58 1.22 -15.24 -24.61
CA PRO A 58 0.04 -15.98 -24.13
C PRO A 58 0.25 -17.50 -23.99
N ASP A 59 1.34 -18.05 -24.51
CA ASP A 59 1.68 -19.48 -24.41
C ASP A 59 2.12 -19.90 -22.99
N TRP A 60 2.32 -18.94 -22.08
CA TRP A 60 2.71 -19.18 -20.70
C TRP A 60 1.50 -19.15 -19.75
N GLU A 61 1.30 -20.25 -19.04
CA GLU A 61 0.39 -20.31 -17.89
C GLU A 61 1.16 -19.86 -16.65
N ILE A 62 0.86 -18.67 -16.13
CA ILE A 62 1.59 -18.05 -15.02
C ILE A 62 0.69 -17.94 -13.79
N THR A 63 1.23 -18.34 -12.64
CA THR A 63 0.65 -18.08 -11.33
C THR A 63 1.66 -17.29 -10.51
N VAL A 64 1.24 -16.15 -9.96
CA VAL A 64 2.03 -15.31 -9.07
C VAL A 64 1.42 -15.40 -7.67
N ALA A 65 2.23 -15.80 -6.70
CA ALA A 65 1.82 -15.93 -5.31
C ALA A 65 2.97 -15.54 -4.37
N TYR A 66 2.70 -15.59 -3.07
CA TYR A 66 3.72 -15.51 -2.03
C TYR A 66 4.04 -16.91 -1.50
N GLU A 67 5.30 -17.12 -1.08
CA GLU A 67 5.60 -18.25 -0.22
C GLU A 67 4.90 -18.04 1.13
N ARG A 68 4.15 -19.06 1.56
CA ARG A 68 3.23 -18.97 2.69
C ARG A 68 3.88 -18.40 3.94
N GLU A 69 3.20 -17.42 4.55
CA GLU A 69 3.64 -16.70 5.76
C GLU A 69 5.01 -16.00 5.60
N THR A 70 5.38 -15.60 4.39
CA THR A 70 6.62 -14.84 4.15
C THR A 70 6.39 -13.69 3.18
N MET A 71 7.25 -12.67 3.23
CA MET A 71 7.36 -11.66 2.18
C MET A 71 8.37 -12.11 1.12
N ALA A 72 8.17 -13.30 0.58
CA ALA A 72 8.91 -13.84 -0.55
C ALA A 72 7.93 -14.19 -1.67
N GLY A 73 8.22 -13.75 -2.90
CA GLY A 73 7.44 -14.12 -4.06
C GLY A 73 7.71 -15.56 -4.46
N ARG A 74 6.64 -16.31 -4.78
CA ARG A 74 6.72 -17.62 -5.38
C ARG A 74 5.81 -17.68 -6.60
N SER A 75 6.41 -17.72 -7.77
CA SER A 75 5.68 -17.74 -9.04
C SER A 75 6.04 -18.99 -9.84
N SER A 76 5.09 -19.51 -10.61
CA SER A 76 5.30 -20.61 -11.54
C SER A 76 4.88 -20.18 -12.94
N ALA A 77 5.67 -20.52 -13.95
CA ALA A 77 5.35 -20.30 -15.35
C ALA A 77 5.51 -21.60 -16.14
N ARG A 78 4.45 -22.06 -16.79
CA ARG A 78 4.44 -23.32 -17.55
C ARG A 78 4.18 -23.07 -19.02
N ASN A 79 4.94 -23.71 -19.89
CA ASN A 79 4.78 -23.63 -21.34
C ASN A 79 4.76 -25.04 -21.95
N GLU A 80 3.62 -25.43 -22.51
CA GLU A 80 3.45 -26.75 -23.12
C GLU A 80 4.26 -26.89 -24.41
N ARG A 81 4.29 -25.84 -25.25
CA ARG A 81 5.00 -25.85 -26.54
C ARG A 81 6.50 -26.11 -26.36
N LEU A 82 7.13 -25.40 -25.43
CA LEU A 82 8.53 -25.57 -25.09
C LEU A 82 8.79 -26.79 -24.18
N ALA A 83 7.73 -27.44 -23.67
CA ALA A 83 7.80 -28.47 -22.64
C ALA A 83 8.66 -28.03 -21.44
N LEU A 84 8.40 -26.82 -20.92
CA LEU A 84 9.13 -26.22 -19.81
C LEU A 84 8.21 -25.81 -18.66
N GLU A 85 8.80 -25.78 -17.48
CA GLU A 85 8.24 -25.19 -16.27
C GLU A 85 9.34 -24.39 -15.57
N LEU A 86 9.02 -23.17 -15.16
CA LEU A 86 9.88 -22.28 -14.41
C LEU A 86 9.26 -22.03 -13.04
N GLU A 87 10.06 -22.15 -11.99
CA GLU A 87 9.69 -21.71 -10.64
C GLU A 87 10.59 -20.55 -10.21
N PHE A 88 9.97 -19.47 -9.73
CA PHE A 88 10.63 -18.28 -9.24
C PHE A 88 10.51 -18.20 -7.73
N LEU A 89 11.62 -17.89 -7.06
CA LEU A 89 11.63 -17.42 -5.67
C LEU A 89 12.28 -16.04 -5.66
N ASP A 90 11.49 -15.03 -5.32
CA ASP A 90 11.88 -13.62 -5.31
C ASP A 90 11.94 -13.08 -3.88
N ILE A 91 13.07 -12.49 -3.49
CA ILE A 91 13.21 -11.82 -2.20
C ILE A 91 13.91 -10.47 -2.33
N VAL A 92 13.52 -9.53 -1.47
CA VAL A 92 14.37 -8.40 -1.09
C VAL A 92 14.98 -8.75 0.28
N TYR A 93 16.30 -8.81 0.36
CA TYR A 93 16.98 -9.16 1.60
C TYR A 93 16.62 -8.16 2.71
N ASN A 94 16.20 -8.68 3.86
CA ASN A 94 15.61 -7.88 4.93
C ASN A 94 16.59 -6.89 5.58
N GLU A 95 17.91 -7.13 5.48
CA GLU A 95 18.94 -6.29 6.15
C GLU A 95 19.70 -5.37 5.20
N LYS A 96 19.71 -5.65 3.88
CA LYS A 96 20.55 -4.94 2.90
C LYS A 96 19.84 -4.79 1.57
N ASN A 97 20.32 -3.84 0.78
CA ASN A 97 19.73 -3.45 -0.50
C ASN A 97 20.07 -4.45 -1.62
N ILE A 98 19.52 -5.66 -1.50
CA ILE A 98 19.75 -6.78 -2.41
C ILE A 98 18.43 -7.38 -2.82
N PHE A 99 18.12 -7.31 -4.11
CA PHE A 99 17.10 -8.13 -4.75
C PHE A 99 17.74 -9.44 -5.21
N LEU A 100 17.17 -10.57 -4.85
CA LEU A 100 17.60 -11.89 -5.29
C LEU A 100 16.40 -12.65 -5.87
N ARG A 101 16.59 -13.17 -7.08
CA ARG A 101 15.68 -14.07 -7.78
C ARG A 101 16.36 -15.42 -8.00
N THR A 102 15.70 -16.47 -7.58
CA THR A 102 16.07 -17.85 -7.94
C THR A 102 15.12 -18.34 -9.01
N VAL A 103 15.65 -18.87 -10.11
CA VAL A 103 14.87 -19.47 -11.20
C VAL A 103 15.23 -20.95 -11.31
N THR A 104 14.27 -21.82 -11.00
CA THR A 104 14.40 -23.27 -11.26
C THR A 104 13.79 -23.58 -12.61
N VAL A 105 14.62 -23.98 -13.57
CA VAL A 105 14.23 -24.32 -14.94
C VAL A 105 14.08 -25.83 -15.04
N ARG A 106 12.85 -26.31 -15.22
CA ARG A 106 12.55 -27.74 -15.35
C ARG A 106 12.30 -28.12 -16.81
N ASN A 107 13.07 -29.10 -17.28
CA ASN A 107 12.90 -29.73 -18.57
C ASN A 107 11.83 -30.84 -18.45
N ARG A 108 10.65 -30.63 -19.04
CA ARG A 108 9.56 -31.64 -19.07
C ARG A 108 9.63 -32.59 -20.27
N GLY A 109 10.65 -32.44 -21.12
CA GLY A 109 10.89 -33.31 -22.28
C GLY A 109 11.64 -34.59 -21.91
N GLU A 110 11.66 -35.53 -22.85
CA GLU A 110 12.23 -36.87 -22.67
C GLU A 110 13.74 -36.96 -22.94
N LYS A 111 14.37 -35.86 -23.37
CA LYS A 111 15.79 -35.80 -23.69
C LYS A 111 16.48 -34.70 -22.89
N LYS A 112 17.80 -34.82 -22.73
CA LYS A 112 18.65 -33.72 -22.27
C LYS A 112 18.59 -32.60 -23.32
N ARG A 113 18.36 -31.36 -22.88
CA ARG A 113 18.22 -30.19 -23.75
C ARG A 113 19.14 -29.06 -23.30
N GLU A 114 19.61 -28.29 -24.26
CA GLU A 114 20.21 -26.98 -24.00
C GLU A 114 19.08 -25.95 -23.87
N ILE A 115 19.05 -25.25 -22.74
CA ILE A 115 18.08 -24.21 -22.45
C ILE A 115 18.86 -22.95 -22.09
N ARG A 116 18.49 -21.81 -22.67
CA ARG A 116 19.07 -20.52 -22.31
C ARG A 116 18.03 -19.63 -21.66
N LEU A 117 18.38 -19.05 -20.52
CA LEU A 117 17.55 -18.10 -19.79
C LEU A 117 18.11 -16.69 -20.00
N PHE A 118 17.24 -15.75 -20.38
CA PHE A 118 17.58 -14.34 -20.58
C PHE A 118 16.82 -13.47 -19.60
N LEU A 119 17.55 -12.63 -18.87
CA LEU A 119 17.01 -11.66 -17.93
C LEU A 119 17.42 -10.27 -18.40
N ASN A 120 16.45 -9.47 -18.81
CA ASN A 120 16.64 -8.12 -19.32
C ASN A 120 16.32 -7.09 -18.22
N GLN A 121 17.07 -5.98 -18.20
CA GLN A 121 16.93 -4.88 -17.25
C GLN A 121 16.71 -3.59 -18.02
N GLN A 122 15.55 -2.98 -17.83
CA GLN A 122 15.20 -1.69 -18.39
C GLN A 122 15.15 -0.68 -17.25
N PHE A 123 16.15 0.19 -17.18
CA PHE A 123 16.18 1.27 -16.21
C PHE A 123 15.90 2.62 -16.89
N GLN A 124 15.17 3.47 -16.16
CA GLN A 124 15.07 4.91 -16.33
C GLN A 124 15.46 5.53 -15.00
N ILE A 125 16.76 5.61 -14.74
CA ILE A 125 17.27 5.92 -13.41
C ILE A 125 16.82 7.33 -12.99
N SER A 126 16.19 7.40 -11.81
CA SER A 126 15.59 8.62 -11.27
C SER A 126 14.50 9.19 -12.18
N GLU A 127 13.73 8.31 -12.85
CA GLU A 127 12.56 8.65 -13.67
C GLU A 127 12.88 9.56 -14.86
N THR A 128 14.04 9.33 -15.48
CA THR A 128 14.49 10.10 -16.65
C THR A 128 14.91 9.20 -17.81
N THR A 129 14.91 9.74 -19.02
CA THR A 129 15.22 8.97 -20.25
C THR A 129 16.59 9.29 -20.85
N HIS A 130 17.47 9.96 -20.11
CA HIS A 130 18.74 10.44 -20.65
C HIS A 130 19.89 10.24 -19.66
N ALA A 131 21.10 10.12 -20.19
CA ALA A 131 22.33 10.07 -19.41
C ALA A 131 22.39 8.94 -18.35
N ASP A 132 21.65 7.86 -18.57
CA ASP A 132 21.91 6.59 -17.90
C ASP A 132 23.10 5.92 -18.62
N THR A 133 23.88 5.14 -17.90
CA THR A 133 24.99 4.37 -18.47
C THR A 133 24.92 2.96 -17.93
N VAL A 134 25.13 1.98 -18.80
CA VAL A 134 25.38 0.58 -18.40
C VAL A 134 26.72 0.14 -18.96
N TYR A 135 27.53 -0.52 -18.13
CA TYR A 135 28.76 -1.16 -18.60
C TYR A 135 29.04 -2.47 -17.88
N TYR A 136 29.71 -3.39 -18.55
CA TYR A 136 30.24 -4.60 -17.96
C TYR A 136 31.54 -4.32 -17.21
N ASN A 137 31.55 -4.64 -15.92
CA ASN A 137 32.75 -4.56 -15.09
C ASN A 137 33.35 -5.97 -14.91
N PRO A 138 34.54 -6.26 -15.50
CA PRO A 138 35.14 -7.59 -15.43
C PRO A 138 35.71 -7.94 -14.05
N THR A 139 35.95 -6.97 -13.16
CA THR A 139 36.50 -7.23 -11.83
C THR A 139 35.47 -7.85 -10.91
N VAL A 140 34.23 -7.33 -10.96
CA VAL A 140 33.10 -7.83 -10.16
C VAL A 140 32.17 -8.73 -10.97
N HIS A 141 32.46 -8.94 -12.26
CA HIS A 141 31.65 -9.73 -13.20
C HIS A 141 30.17 -9.38 -13.13
N ALA A 142 29.85 -8.13 -13.44
CA ALA A 142 28.49 -7.60 -13.36
C ALA A 142 28.27 -6.50 -14.39
N LEU A 143 27.01 -6.31 -14.78
CA LEU A 143 26.56 -5.12 -15.49
C LEU A 143 26.24 -4.03 -14.46
N ILE A 144 26.82 -2.85 -14.65
CA ILE A 144 26.67 -1.71 -13.76
C ILE A 144 25.85 -0.65 -14.46
N HIS A 145 24.58 -0.53 -14.07
CA HIS A 145 23.73 0.59 -14.45
C HIS A 145 23.93 1.72 -13.46
N TYR A 146 24.16 2.94 -13.92
CA TYR A 146 24.30 4.06 -13.02
C TYR A 146 23.89 5.40 -13.62
N LYS A 147 23.50 6.29 -12.70
CA LYS A 147 23.37 7.73 -12.93
C LYS A 147 23.49 8.47 -11.61
N GLY A 148 24.34 9.49 -11.56
CA GLY A 148 24.56 10.26 -10.33
C GLY A 148 24.92 9.36 -9.14
N ARG A 149 24.14 9.45 -8.06
CA ARG A 149 24.27 8.63 -6.83
C ARG A 149 23.36 7.40 -6.84
N ARG A 150 23.09 6.81 -8.00
CA ARG A 150 22.27 5.61 -8.13
C ARG A 150 23.07 4.60 -8.93
N VAL A 151 23.39 3.48 -8.30
CA VAL A 151 24.18 2.40 -8.89
C VAL A 151 23.44 1.09 -8.68
N PHE A 152 23.12 0.40 -9.78
CA PHE A 152 22.52 -0.92 -9.80
C PHE A 152 23.53 -1.88 -10.42
N LEU A 153 24.01 -2.81 -9.60
CA LEU A 153 24.89 -3.87 -10.02
C LEU A 153 24.06 -5.12 -10.25
N VAL A 154 24.08 -5.62 -11.49
CA VAL A 154 23.28 -6.74 -11.96
C VAL A 154 24.20 -7.91 -12.30
N SER A 155 23.99 -9.06 -11.66
CA SER A 155 24.75 -10.28 -11.93
C SER A 155 23.93 -11.52 -11.57
N GLY A 156 24.54 -12.69 -11.71
CA GLY A 156 23.90 -13.96 -11.43
C GLY A 156 24.87 -15.12 -11.60
N GLN A 157 24.50 -16.30 -11.09
CA GLN A 157 25.29 -17.52 -11.22
C GLN A 157 24.45 -18.77 -11.47
N HIS A 158 25.06 -19.75 -12.14
CA HIS A 158 24.58 -21.11 -12.33
C HIS A 158 25.73 -22.07 -12.00
N LYS A 159 25.51 -23.04 -11.10
CA LYS A 159 26.52 -24.01 -10.64
C LYS A 159 27.86 -23.36 -10.21
N GLY A 160 27.77 -22.24 -9.50
CA GLY A 160 28.94 -21.49 -9.01
C GLY A 160 29.74 -20.75 -10.09
N LYS A 161 29.27 -20.75 -11.34
CA LYS A 161 29.80 -19.94 -12.43
C LYS A 161 28.88 -18.76 -12.66
N LEU A 162 29.45 -17.58 -12.85
CA LEU A 162 28.70 -16.37 -13.18
C LEU A 162 28.04 -16.50 -14.57
N PHE A 163 27.14 -15.57 -14.89
CA PHE A 163 26.41 -15.56 -16.17
C PHE A 163 27.34 -15.77 -17.38
N SER A 164 26.81 -16.45 -18.40
CA SER A 164 27.60 -16.90 -19.56
C SER A 164 27.62 -15.90 -20.71
N ASP A 165 26.64 -14.98 -20.75
CA ASP A 165 26.49 -14.03 -21.83
C ASP A 165 25.88 -12.72 -21.33
N TYR A 166 26.15 -11.61 -22.02
CA TYR A 166 25.58 -10.30 -21.69
C TYR A 166 25.52 -9.38 -22.89
N SER A 167 24.73 -8.30 -22.83
CA SER A 167 24.81 -7.18 -23.76
C SER A 167 24.25 -5.92 -23.12
N ALA A 168 24.87 -4.78 -23.43
CA ALA A 168 24.41 -3.44 -23.13
C ALA A 168 23.93 -2.77 -24.42
N GLY A 169 22.88 -1.96 -24.39
CA GLY A 169 22.42 -1.32 -25.61
C GLY A 169 21.39 -0.22 -25.39
N ILE A 170 21.06 0.43 -26.50
CA ILE A 170 20.08 1.50 -26.57
C ILE A 170 18.67 0.88 -26.60
N PHE A 171 17.74 1.41 -25.79
CA PHE A 171 16.31 1.03 -25.84
C PHE A 171 15.40 2.22 -26.10
N LYS A 172 14.39 2.02 -26.95
CA LYS A 172 13.30 2.95 -27.33
C LYS A 172 13.73 4.27 -28.00
N ILE A 173 15.00 4.43 -28.33
CA ILE A 173 15.50 5.58 -29.12
C ILE A 173 16.28 5.07 -30.33
N GLU A 174 16.51 5.95 -31.30
CA GLU A 174 17.27 5.63 -32.53
C GLU A 174 16.74 4.43 -33.33
N GLY A 175 15.43 4.15 -33.22
CA GLY A 175 14.80 2.99 -33.87
C GLY A 175 15.21 1.64 -33.28
N ARG A 176 15.90 1.63 -32.12
CA ARG A 176 16.29 0.42 -31.39
C ARG A 176 15.23 0.05 -30.36
N GLU A 177 14.88 -1.22 -30.31
CA GLU A 177 13.89 -1.73 -29.35
C GLU A 177 14.50 -2.01 -27.96
N GLY A 178 15.78 -2.38 -27.90
CA GLY A 178 16.51 -2.76 -26.68
C GLY A 178 17.28 -4.08 -26.88
N THR A 179 18.20 -4.38 -25.98
CA THR A 179 18.98 -5.63 -25.93
C THR A 179 18.11 -6.86 -25.69
N TRP A 180 16.89 -6.72 -25.20
CA TRP A 180 15.96 -7.84 -25.17
C TRP A 180 15.74 -8.41 -26.58
N LYS A 181 15.71 -7.57 -27.63
CA LYS A 181 15.54 -8.04 -29.02
C LYS A 181 16.74 -8.87 -29.51
N ASP A 182 17.94 -8.56 -29.02
CA ASP A 182 19.19 -9.28 -29.29
C ASP A 182 19.07 -10.74 -28.82
N ALA A 183 18.40 -11.00 -27.69
CA ALA A 183 18.27 -12.33 -27.11
C ALA A 183 17.44 -13.33 -27.94
N GLU A 184 16.62 -12.87 -28.89
CA GLU A 184 15.62 -13.72 -29.57
C GLU A 184 16.22 -14.80 -30.48
N ASP A 185 17.46 -14.61 -30.96
CA ASP A 185 18.19 -15.65 -31.72
C ASP A 185 18.95 -16.64 -30.80
N GLY A 186 18.90 -16.40 -29.49
CA GLY A 186 19.54 -17.21 -28.47
C GLY A 186 20.98 -16.80 -28.14
N VAL A 187 21.55 -15.75 -28.73
CA VAL A 187 22.91 -15.26 -28.45
C VAL A 187 22.87 -13.75 -28.22
N LEU A 188 23.70 -13.23 -27.32
CA LEU A 188 23.84 -11.79 -27.14
C LEU A 188 25.07 -11.26 -27.89
N SER A 189 24.98 -10.03 -28.36
CA SER A 189 26.04 -9.36 -29.12
C SER A 189 27.28 -8.98 -28.28
N GLN A 190 27.23 -9.13 -26.94
CA GLN A 190 28.34 -8.85 -26.03
C GLN A 190 28.87 -7.42 -26.07
N ASN A 191 28.01 -6.46 -26.40
CA ASN A 191 28.37 -5.04 -26.30
C ASN A 191 28.63 -4.69 -24.82
N PRO A 192 29.84 -4.21 -24.44
CA PRO A 192 30.23 -4.08 -23.04
C PRO A 192 29.84 -2.76 -22.39
N ILE A 193 29.35 -1.77 -23.14
CA ILE A 193 28.99 -0.47 -22.61
C ILE A 193 28.00 0.23 -23.53
N GLU A 194 27.06 0.96 -22.94
CA GLU A 194 26.24 1.93 -23.64
C GLU A 194 25.79 3.06 -22.69
N HIS A 195 25.34 4.18 -23.25
CA HIS A 195 24.83 5.35 -22.53
C HIS A 195 23.59 5.97 -23.20
N GLY A 196 22.86 6.81 -22.47
CA GLY A 196 21.62 7.45 -22.93
C GLY A 196 20.37 6.81 -22.32
N SER A 197 19.45 6.35 -23.16
CA SER A 197 18.31 5.49 -22.77
C SER A 197 18.75 4.06 -23.00
N VAL A 198 19.21 3.39 -21.95
CA VAL A 198 19.91 2.09 -22.05
C VAL A 198 19.22 0.96 -21.31
N ASP A 199 19.31 -0.23 -21.88
CA ASP A 199 18.92 -1.48 -21.24
C ASP A 199 20.09 -2.47 -21.30
N SER A 200 19.94 -3.58 -20.60
CA SER A 200 20.89 -4.68 -20.70
C SER A 200 20.24 -6.03 -20.57
N THR A 201 20.93 -7.07 -21.00
CA THR A 201 20.46 -8.45 -20.86
C THR A 201 21.58 -9.35 -20.37
N LEU A 202 21.27 -10.23 -19.43
CA LEU A 202 22.12 -11.35 -19.01
C LEU A 202 21.59 -12.66 -19.60
N GLY A 203 22.49 -13.52 -20.05
CA GLY A 203 22.19 -14.86 -20.56
C GLY A 203 22.84 -15.97 -19.72
N PHE A 204 22.10 -17.05 -19.48
CA PHE A 204 22.57 -18.26 -18.81
C PHE A 204 22.35 -19.48 -19.69
N SER A 205 23.39 -20.24 -19.99
CA SER A 205 23.29 -21.51 -20.73
C SER A 205 23.23 -22.71 -19.78
N LEU A 206 22.14 -23.48 -19.88
CA LEU A 206 21.82 -24.60 -19.01
C LEU A 206 21.79 -25.90 -19.81
N GLU A 207 22.44 -26.93 -19.25
CA GLU A 207 22.32 -28.30 -19.75
C GLU A 207 21.33 -29.08 -18.87
N CYS A 208 20.05 -29.09 -19.23
CA CYS A 208 18.99 -29.67 -18.40
C CYS A 208 18.70 -31.12 -18.78
N PRO A 209 18.87 -32.11 -17.87
CA PRO A 209 18.51 -33.50 -18.12
C PRO A 209 17.02 -33.70 -18.45
N ALA A 210 16.69 -34.81 -19.11
CA ALA A 210 15.30 -35.23 -19.33
C ALA A 210 14.55 -35.34 -18.00
N GLY A 211 13.39 -34.69 -17.87
CA GLY A 211 12.63 -34.63 -16.61
C GLY A 211 13.33 -33.90 -15.44
N GLY A 212 14.56 -33.41 -15.64
CA GLY A 212 15.39 -32.79 -14.62
C GLY A 212 15.23 -31.27 -14.56
N SER A 213 15.93 -30.66 -13.61
CA SER A 213 15.90 -29.21 -13.39
C SER A 213 17.28 -28.63 -13.13
N GLU A 214 17.47 -27.37 -13.50
CA GLU A 214 18.65 -26.57 -13.21
C GLU A 214 18.24 -25.28 -12.49
N ARG A 215 19.12 -24.74 -11.63
CA ARG A 215 18.82 -23.55 -10.82
C ARG A 215 19.76 -22.41 -11.15
N VAL A 216 19.20 -21.26 -11.48
CA VAL A 216 19.90 -20.00 -11.73
C VAL A 216 19.61 -19.03 -10.60
N TYR A 217 20.63 -18.31 -10.15
CA TYR A 217 20.48 -17.18 -9.23
C TYR A 217 20.76 -15.90 -10.00
N TYR A 218 19.91 -14.89 -9.80
CA TYR A 218 20.03 -13.56 -10.38
C TYR A 218 19.88 -12.54 -9.25
N TRP A 219 20.69 -11.49 -9.23
CA TRP A 219 20.55 -10.44 -8.24
C TRP A 219 20.77 -9.06 -8.81
N VAL A 220 20.16 -8.09 -8.13
CA VAL A 220 20.45 -6.66 -8.27
C VAL A 220 20.85 -6.15 -6.89
N THR A 221 22.09 -5.67 -6.75
CA THR A 221 22.49 -4.89 -5.57
C THR A 221 22.41 -3.42 -5.92
N VAL A 222 21.87 -2.61 -5.01
CA VAL A 222 21.67 -1.17 -5.25
C VAL A 222 22.26 -0.35 -4.11
N ALA A 223 22.99 0.70 -4.48
CA ALA A 223 23.61 1.62 -3.53
C ALA A 223 23.83 3.00 -4.15
N GLU A 224 24.35 3.94 -3.34
CA GLU A 224 24.68 5.27 -3.83
C GLU A 224 26.03 5.36 -4.52
N THR A 225 26.90 4.36 -4.27
CA THR A 225 28.23 4.27 -4.85
C THR A 225 28.50 2.87 -5.40
N PHE A 226 29.40 2.79 -6.39
CA PHE A 226 29.85 1.51 -6.93
C PHE A 226 30.48 0.61 -5.88
N HIS A 227 31.30 1.17 -4.97
CA HIS A 227 31.97 0.40 -3.93
C HIS A 227 30.97 -0.28 -2.99
N GLU A 228 29.92 0.44 -2.57
CA GLU A 228 28.86 -0.14 -1.73
C GLU A 228 28.08 -1.22 -2.47
N ALA A 229 27.69 -0.98 -3.73
CA ALA A 229 26.98 -1.98 -4.54
C ALA A 229 27.83 -3.26 -4.74
N ALA A 230 29.13 -3.11 -5.00
CA ALA A 230 30.08 -4.22 -5.11
C ALA A 230 30.23 -4.99 -3.78
N ALA A 231 30.37 -4.28 -2.65
CA ALA A 231 30.46 -4.90 -1.33
C ALA A 231 29.19 -5.71 -0.96
N LEU A 232 28.01 -5.27 -1.41
CA LEU A 232 26.78 -6.05 -1.26
C LEU A 232 26.82 -7.36 -2.05
N GLN A 233 27.38 -7.37 -3.27
CA GLN A 233 27.58 -8.59 -4.03
C GLN A 233 28.60 -9.51 -3.35
N GLU A 234 29.73 -8.98 -2.88
CA GLU A 234 30.73 -9.76 -2.15
C GLU A 234 30.11 -10.45 -0.94
N TYR A 235 29.30 -9.72 -0.16
CA TYR A 235 28.54 -10.27 0.96
C TYR A 235 27.58 -11.39 0.53
N LEU A 236 26.83 -11.19 -0.55
CA LEU A 236 25.92 -12.20 -1.10
C LEU A 236 26.66 -13.47 -1.52
N LEU A 237 27.82 -13.34 -2.16
CA LEU A 237 28.63 -14.48 -2.60
C LEU A 237 29.28 -15.20 -1.42
N GLU A 238 29.73 -14.47 -0.40
CA GLU A 238 30.30 -15.03 0.84
C GLU A 238 29.25 -15.86 1.60
N LYS A 239 28.04 -15.31 1.76
CA LYS A 239 26.95 -15.96 2.49
C LYS A 239 26.19 -16.99 1.66
N THR A 240 26.28 -16.92 0.34
CA THR A 240 25.54 -17.67 -0.68
C THR A 240 24.09 -17.20 -0.89
N PRO A 241 23.57 -17.25 -2.14
CA PRO A 241 22.18 -16.93 -2.43
C PRO A 241 21.14 -17.74 -1.63
N ASP A 242 21.33 -19.05 -1.48
CA ASP A 242 20.37 -19.90 -0.76
C ASP A 242 20.28 -19.51 0.72
N HIS A 243 21.40 -19.14 1.35
CA HIS A 243 21.39 -18.68 2.73
C HIS A 243 20.57 -17.40 2.89
N LEU A 244 20.78 -16.41 2.03
CA LEU A 244 20.03 -15.15 2.03
C LEU A 244 18.53 -15.40 1.80
N ALA A 245 18.18 -16.25 0.84
CA ALA A 245 16.80 -16.63 0.56
C ALA A 245 16.14 -17.29 1.77
N GLN A 246 16.85 -18.20 2.45
CA GLN A 246 16.34 -18.92 3.62
C GLN A 246 16.17 -17.99 4.82
N THR A 247 17.19 -17.21 5.17
CA THR A 247 17.15 -16.33 6.34
C THR A 247 16.14 -15.20 6.20
N THR A 248 15.92 -14.68 4.98
CA THR A 248 14.85 -13.72 4.72
C THR A 248 13.46 -14.34 4.89
N GLN A 249 13.22 -15.56 4.39
CA GLN A 249 11.96 -16.25 4.63
C GLN A 249 11.72 -16.53 6.12
N ASP A 250 12.75 -16.98 6.84
CA ASP A 250 12.65 -17.25 8.28
C ASP A 250 12.39 -15.97 9.08
N PHE A 251 13.03 -14.86 8.71
CA PHE A 251 12.76 -13.54 9.30
C PHE A 251 11.31 -13.15 9.11
N TRP A 252 10.78 -13.21 7.88
CA TRP A 252 9.40 -12.78 7.61
C TRP A 252 8.36 -13.71 8.23
N ARG A 253 8.64 -15.01 8.29
CA ARG A 253 7.80 -15.98 9.01
C ARG A 253 7.76 -15.68 10.50
N ALA A 254 8.89 -15.33 11.10
CA ALA A 254 8.95 -14.89 12.49
C ALA A 254 8.27 -13.52 12.69
N TRP A 255 8.41 -12.60 11.73
CA TRP A 255 7.84 -11.26 11.79
C TRP A 255 6.31 -11.29 11.79
N VAL A 256 5.68 -12.03 10.88
CA VAL A 256 4.21 -12.08 10.78
C VAL A 256 3.58 -12.94 11.89
N ASN A 257 4.32 -13.93 12.40
CA ASN A 257 3.89 -14.77 13.52
C ASN A 257 4.47 -14.30 14.86
N LYS A 258 4.93 -13.04 14.95
CA LYS A 258 5.45 -12.43 16.19
C LYS A 258 4.48 -12.67 17.35
N TYR A 259 3.19 -12.58 17.05
CA TYR A 259 2.08 -12.74 17.97
C TYR A 259 1.16 -13.88 17.54
N LYS A 260 0.68 -14.64 18.52
CA LYS A 260 -0.15 -15.82 18.30
C LYS A 260 -1.63 -15.48 18.42
N PHE A 261 -2.20 -14.78 17.45
CA PHE A 261 -3.64 -14.56 17.41
C PHE A 261 -4.40 -15.90 17.35
N THR A 262 -5.56 -15.97 18.00
CA THR A 262 -6.36 -17.22 18.01
C THR A 262 -7.02 -17.50 16.68
N PHE A 263 -7.36 -16.44 15.92
CA PHE A 263 -8.17 -16.49 14.71
C PHE A 263 -9.45 -17.33 14.89
N TYR A 264 -9.97 -17.39 16.11
CA TYR A 264 -11.08 -18.27 16.45
C TYR A 264 -12.31 -17.95 15.60
N GLY A 265 -12.89 -18.98 15.00
CA GLY A 265 -14.09 -18.84 14.17
C GLY A 265 -13.85 -18.31 12.76
N LEU A 266 -12.64 -17.86 12.40
CA LEU A 266 -12.33 -17.36 11.07
C LEU A 266 -11.93 -18.47 10.09
N ASP A 267 -12.23 -18.28 8.81
CA ASP A 267 -11.79 -19.18 7.74
C ASP A 267 -10.25 -19.08 7.57
N PRO A 268 -9.53 -20.20 7.33
CA PRO A 268 -8.09 -20.17 7.07
C PRO A 268 -7.66 -19.16 6.00
N LYS A 269 -8.44 -18.94 4.94
CA LYS A 269 -8.11 -17.96 3.91
C LYS A 269 -8.19 -16.52 4.42
N VAL A 270 -9.11 -16.20 5.34
CA VAL A 270 -9.14 -14.88 6.00
C VAL A 270 -7.84 -14.66 6.77
N VAL A 271 -7.32 -15.71 7.41
CA VAL A 271 -6.03 -15.66 8.12
C VAL A 271 -4.86 -15.47 7.16
N ASP A 272 -4.85 -16.15 6.02
CA ASP A 272 -3.81 -16.00 5.00
C ASP A 272 -3.82 -14.56 4.42
N VAL A 273 -4.98 -14.02 4.04
CA VAL A 273 -5.12 -12.63 3.57
C VAL A 273 -4.77 -11.62 4.67
N PHE A 274 -5.05 -11.91 5.94
CA PHE A 274 -4.67 -11.04 7.07
C PHE A 274 -3.14 -10.92 7.18
N LYS A 275 -2.45 -12.08 7.15
CA LYS A 275 -0.99 -12.12 7.18
C LYS A 275 -0.37 -11.49 5.94
N GLN A 276 -0.96 -11.71 4.77
CA GLN A 276 -0.51 -11.06 3.55
C GLN A 276 -0.70 -9.55 3.61
N SER A 277 -1.83 -9.08 4.12
CA SER A 277 -2.11 -7.65 4.30
C SER A 277 -1.07 -6.98 5.20
N LEU A 278 -0.62 -7.66 6.27
CA LEU A 278 0.49 -7.18 7.10
C LEU A 278 1.81 -7.00 6.32
N PHE A 279 2.12 -7.91 5.39
CA PHE A 279 3.28 -7.75 4.52
C PHE A 279 3.11 -6.59 3.55
N ILE A 280 1.94 -6.45 2.92
CA ILE A 280 1.68 -5.37 1.96
C ILE A 280 1.75 -4.00 2.64
N VAL A 281 1.17 -3.82 3.82
CA VAL A 281 1.35 -2.56 4.55
C VAL A 281 2.82 -2.34 4.92
N ARG A 282 3.53 -3.38 5.36
CA ARG A 282 4.95 -3.26 5.75
C ARG A 282 5.85 -2.91 4.57
N THR A 283 5.62 -3.42 3.36
CA THR A 283 6.42 -3.08 2.17
C THR A 283 6.27 -1.61 1.77
N HIS A 284 5.13 -0.99 2.08
CA HIS A 284 4.84 0.42 1.80
C HIS A 284 5.29 1.37 2.93
N CYS A 285 5.94 0.86 3.97
CA CYS A 285 6.54 1.67 5.03
C CYS A 285 8.04 1.87 4.78
N ASP A 286 8.43 3.12 4.53
CA ASP A 286 9.80 3.57 4.40
C ASP A 286 10.55 3.53 5.74
N SER A 287 11.85 3.24 5.71
CA SER A 287 12.70 3.22 6.90
C SER A 287 12.78 4.56 7.63
N ARG A 288 12.49 5.68 6.95
CA ARG A 288 12.48 7.06 7.49
C ARG A 288 11.08 7.58 7.83
N GLY A 289 10.08 6.69 7.86
CA GLY A 289 8.77 6.96 8.45
C GLY A 289 7.65 7.24 7.44
N GLY A 290 7.96 7.53 6.18
CA GLY A 290 6.92 7.69 5.15
C GLY A 290 6.12 6.40 4.95
N ILE A 291 4.78 6.47 4.99
CA ILE A 291 3.88 5.36 4.65
C ILE A 291 3.15 5.72 3.36
N LEU A 292 3.34 4.93 2.31
CA LEU A 292 2.76 5.19 1.00
C LEU A 292 1.31 4.71 0.90
N ALA A 293 0.51 5.38 0.05
CA ALA A 293 -0.76 4.84 -0.42
C ALA A 293 -0.53 3.61 -1.34
N SER A 294 0.32 3.72 -2.36
CA SER A 294 0.72 2.59 -3.21
C SER A 294 2.01 2.84 -3.99
N GLY A 295 2.80 1.78 -4.25
CA GLY A 295 3.93 1.83 -5.17
C GLY A 295 3.59 1.55 -6.65
N ASP A 296 2.33 1.36 -7.04
CA ASP A 296 1.97 1.03 -8.43
C ASP A 296 2.06 2.26 -9.35
N SER A 297 3.01 2.22 -10.30
CA SER A 297 3.24 3.33 -11.25
C SER A 297 2.39 3.26 -12.53
N ASP A 298 1.58 2.22 -12.76
CA ASP A 298 0.76 2.13 -13.98
C ASP A 298 -0.37 3.16 -14.00
N ASN A 299 -0.79 3.65 -12.83
CA ASN A 299 -1.83 4.69 -12.70
C ASN A 299 -1.43 6.05 -13.28
N PHE A 300 -0.13 6.31 -13.50
CA PHE A 300 0.35 7.50 -14.21
C PHE A 300 -0.34 7.70 -15.57
N ARG A 301 -0.76 6.60 -16.22
CA ARG A 301 -1.39 6.63 -17.54
C ARG A 301 -2.85 7.11 -17.53
N TYR A 302 -3.55 6.99 -16.39
CA TYR A 302 -4.97 7.36 -16.27
C TYR A 302 -5.19 8.60 -15.38
N GLY A 303 -4.40 8.81 -14.33
CA GLY A 303 -4.60 9.86 -13.32
C GLY A 303 -3.76 11.13 -13.48
N ARG A 304 -2.84 11.20 -14.45
CA ARG A 304 -1.81 12.26 -14.60
C ARG A 304 -0.84 12.41 -13.41
N ASP A 305 -0.90 11.53 -12.43
CA ASP A 305 -0.09 11.54 -11.20
C ASP A 305 0.06 10.11 -10.64
N THR A 306 0.87 9.94 -9.59
CA THR A 306 1.12 8.67 -8.91
C THR A 306 0.41 8.55 -7.56
N TYR A 307 0.29 7.31 -7.08
CA TYR A 307 -0.11 6.98 -5.71
C TYR A 307 1.09 6.80 -4.77
N ALA A 308 2.32 6.91 -5.28
CA ALA A 308 3.55 6.76 -4.52
C ALA A 308 3.88 8.01 -3.68
N TYR A 309 2.89 8.50 -2.94
CA TYR A 309 3.02 9.58 -1.96
C TYR A 309 2.60 9.10 -0.58
N VAL A 310 3.04 9.86 0.42
CA VAL A 310 2.57 9.79 1.81
C VAL A 310 1.37 10.72 1.93
N TRP A 311 0.17 10.15 1.83
CA TRP A 311 -1.04 10.79 2.32
C TRP A 311 -1.14 10.58 3.83
N PRO A 312 -1.26 11.65 4.64
CA PRO A 312 -1.37 11.47 6.09
C PRO A 312 -2.57 10.61 6.50
N ARG A 313 -3.68 10.67 5.75
CA ARG A 313 -4.87 9.83 5.95
C ARG A 313 -4.57 8.34 5.80
N ASP A 314 -4.06 7.93 4.64
CA ASP A 314 -3.73 6.53 4.35
C ASP A 314 -2.71 6.00 5.37
N GLY A 315 -1.67 6.79 5.64
CA GLY A 315 -0.67 6.47 6.64
C GLY A 315 -1.24 6.34 8.06
N ALA A 316 -2.24 7.15 8.43
CA ALA A 316 -2.89 7.05 9.75
C ALA A 316 -3.64 5.73 9.94
N PHE A 317 -4.38 5.26 8.93
CA PHE A 317 -5.07 3.97 9.00
C PHE A 317 -4.09 2.79 8.98
N VAL A 318 -3.01 2.87 8.18
CA VAL A 318 -1.94 1.87 8.19
C VAL A 318 -1.24 1.82 9.55
N ALA A 319 -0.89 2.97 10.13
CA ALA A 319 -0.27 3.05 11.45
C ALA A 319 -1.18 2.46 12.53
N LEU A 320 -2.48 2.77 12.49
CA LEU A 320 -3.47 2.20 13.40
C LEU A 320 -3.56 0.67 13.26
N ALA A 321 -3.57 0.14 12.04
CA ALA A 321 -3.59 -1.30 11.78
C ALA A 321 -2.34 -1.99 12.36
N LEU A 322 -1.16 -1.40 12.14
CA LEU A 322 0.11 -1.89 12.68
C LEU A 322 0.15 -1.82 14.21
N ASP A 323 -0.39 -0.77 14.82
CA ASP A 323 -0.50 -0.62 16.28
C ASP A 323 -1.42 -1.67 16.89
N ARG A 324 -2.57 -1.92 16.27
CA ARG A 324 -3.50 -2.97 16.71
C ARG A 324 -2.90 -4.37 16.58
N CYS A 325 -1.92 -4.54 15.70
CA CYS A 325 -1.10 -5.75 15.59
C CYS A 325 0.22 -5.69 16.37
N GLY A 326 0.47 -4.64 17.15
CA GLY A 326 1.65 -4.45 18.01
C GLY A 326 3.01 -4.30 17.29
N TYR A 327 3.00 -3.73 16.09
CA TYR A 327 4.18 -3.30 15.32
C TYR A 327 4.48 -1.80 15.53
N PHE A 328 4.59 -1.40 16.81
CA PHE A 328 4.71 0.01 17.22
C PHE A 328 5.93 0.75 16.65
N ASP A 329 7.03 0.06 16.36
CA ASP A 329 8.24 0.72 15.84
C ASP A 329 8.01 1.34 14.46
N VAL A 330 7.11 0.76 13.66
CA VAL A 330 6.84 1.23 12.29
C VAL A 330 5.92 2.45 12.33
N SER A 331 4.84 2.37 13.12
CA SER A 331 3.89 3.47 13.33
C SER A 331 4.54 4.65 14.05
N HIS A 332 5.43 4.43 15.02
CA HIS A 332 6.20 5.49 15.69
C HIS A 332 6.93 6.36 14.68
N ARG A 333 7.70 5.76 13.74
CA ARG A 333 8.45 6.53 12.73
C ARG A 333 7.52 7.35 11.83
N PHE A 334 6.31 6.88 11.58
CA PHE A 334 5.32 7.65 10.81
C PHE A 334 4.78 8.85 11.59
N TYR A 335 4.47 8.70 12.88
CA TYR A 335 4.10 9.84 13.71
C TYR A 335 5.24 10.85 13.85
N GLU A 336 6.48 10.38 13.96
CA GLU A 336 7.68 11.24 13.92
C GLU A 336 7.79 11.98 12.59
N PHE A 337 7.65 11.28 11.45
CA PHE A 337 7.61 11.88 10.11
C PHE A 337 6.57 13.01 10.05
N CYS A 338 5.33 12.75 10.47
CA CYS A 338 4.25 13.74 10.45
C CYS A 338 4.52 14.92 11.39
N SER A 339 5.14 14.69 12.55
CA SER A 339 5.52 15.75 13.49
C SER A 339 6.58 16.71 12.92
N GLU A 340 7.40 16.23 11.98
CA GLU A 340 8.41 17.04 11.31
C GLU A 340 7.88 17.82 10.11
N VAL A 341 6.82 17.33 9.44
CA VAL A 341 6.24 17.98 8.25
C VAL A 341 5.01 18.85 8.54
N VAL A 342 4.54 18.89 9.80
CA VAL A 342 3.45 19.78 10.24
C VAL A 342 3.85 21.24 10.04
N THR A 343 2.90 22.06 9.57
CA THR A 343 3.14 23.49 9.38
C THR A 343 3.31 24.22 10.71
N GLU A 344 3.80 25.47 10.65
CA GLU A 344 3.87 26.33 11.84
C GLU A 344 2.47 26.62 12.41
N GLU A 345 1.45 26.67 11.56
CA GLU A 345 0.07 26.89 11.95
C GLU A 345 -0.60 25.67 12.59
N GLY A 346 -0.08 24.46 12.34
CA GLY A 346 -0.52 23.20 12.98
C GLY A 346 -1.26 22.22 12.10
N TYR A 347 -1.30 22.41 10.80
CA TYR A 347 -1.96 21.49 9.86
C TYR A 347 -0.95 20.77 8.97
N LEU A 348 -1.38 19.67 8.37
CA LEU A 348 -0.65 19.01 7.29
C LEU A 348 -1.18 19.44 5.93
N LEU A 349 -0.30 19.38 4.95
CA LEU A 349 -0.64 19.54 3.55
C LEU A 349 -1.16 18.22 2.99
N HIS A 350 -1.82 18.32 1.84
CA HIS A 350 -2.45 17.20 1.12
C HIS A 350 -1.60 15.92 1.08
N LYS A 351 -0.34 15.99 0.63
CA LYS A 351 0.53 14.82 0.56
C LYS A 351 2.01 15.20 0.46
N TYR A 352 2.85 14.25 0.83
CA TYR A 352 4.30 14.38 0.90
C TYR A 352 4.99 13.26 0.12
N GLN A 353 6.24 13.49 -0.25
CA GLN A 353 7.14 12.42 -0.66
C GLN A 353 7.75 11.73 0.58
N PRO A 354 8.24 10.49 0.47
CA PRO A 354 8.95 9.78 1.55
C PRO A 354 10.16 10.52 2.14
N ASP A 355 10.74 11.47 1.40
CA ASP A 355 11.84 12.31 1.86
C ASP A 355 11.38 13.61 2.56
N LYS A 356 10.09 13.70 2.92
CA LYS A 356 9.43 14.84 3.57
C LYS A 356 9.22 16.06 2.66
N SER A 357 9.61 16.00 1.38
CA SER A 357 9.28 17.06 0.42
C SER A 357 7.79 17.04 0.04
N PHE A 358 7.31 18.10 -0.60
CA PHE A 358 5.91 18.18 -1.00
C PHE A 358 5.60 17.20 -2.14
N GLY A 359 4.48 16.50 -2.01
CA GLY A 359 3.90 15.77 -3.14
C GLY A 359 3.21 16.73 -4.11
N SER A 360 2.90 16.23 -5.31
CA SER A 360 2.01 16.91 -6.25
C SER A 360 0.67 17.25 -5.58
N SER A 361 -0.08 18.26 -6.01
CA SER A 361 -1.40 18.54 -5.46
C SER A 361 -2.27 19.28 -6.46
N TRP A 362 -3.57 18.95 -6.46
CA TRP A 362 -4.59 19.65 -7.24
C TRP A 362 -5.48 20.54 -6.37
N HIS A 363 -5.14 20.73 -5.09
CA HIS A 363 -5.88 21.63 -4.19
C HIS A 363 -5.40 23.08 -4.37
N PRO A 364 -6.21 23.98 -4.95
CA PRO A 364 -5.87 25.40 -5.04
C PRO A 364 -5.88 26.10 -3.68
N TRP A 365 -4.99 27.08 -3.53
CA TRP A 365 -4.97 28.02 -2.40
C TRP A 365 -5.92 29.21 -2.58
N VAL A 366 -6.58 29.32 -3.74
CA VAL A 366 -7.48 30.42 -4.08
C VAL A 366 -8.72 29.87 -4.80
N LYS A 367 -9.90 30.27 -4.35
CA LYS A 367 -11.18 29.95 -5.01
C LYS A 367 -12.04 31.21 -5.10
N ASN A 368 -12.56 31.50 -6.30
CA ASN A 368 -13.38 32.70 -6.57
C ASN A 368 -12.70 34.01 -6.10
N GLY A 369 -11.37 34.11 -6.25
CA GLY A 369 -10.59 35.29 -5.84
C GLY A 369 -10.39 35.45 -4.32
N ARG A 370 -10.78 34.46 -3.51
CA ARG A 370 -10.56 34.42 -2.06
C ARG A 370 -9.52 33.37 -1.71
N SER A 371 -8.65 33.67 -0.76
CA SER A 371 -7.71 32.70 -0.20
C SER A 371 -8.46 31.61 0.55
N GLN A 372 -7.96 30.38 0.44
CA GLN A 372 -8.38 29.20 1.19
C GLN A 372 -7.15 28.36 1.54
N LEU A 373 -7.27 27.44 2.49
CA LEU A 373 -6.24 26.42 2.70
C LEU A 373 -6.44 25.28 1.71
N ALA A 374 -5.34 24.79 1.14
CA ALA A 374 -5.32 23.67 0.20
C ALA A 374 -5.16 22.33 0.93
N ILE A 375 -6.02 22.07 1.92
CA ILE A 375 -5.88 20.94 2.86
C ILE A 375 -7.12 20.07 2.90
N GLN A 376 -6.93 18.87 3.43
CA GLN A 376 -7.97 18.00 3.97
C GLN A 376 -7.79 18.01 5.48
N GLU A 377 -8.71 18.62 6.24
CA GLU A 377 -8.48 18.77 7.69
C GLU A 377 -8.48 17.41 8.42
N ASP A 378 -9.14 16.39 7.85
CA ASP A 378 -9.11 15.02 8.37
C ASP A 378 -7.71 14.41 8.35
N GLU A 379 -6.84 14.76 7.40
CA GLU A 379 -5.44 14.29 7.37
C GLU A 379 -4.67 14.70 8.63
N THR A 380 -4.96 15.88 9.18
CA THR A 380 -4.37 16.32 10.45
C THR A 380 -5.09 15.69 11.65
N ALA A 381 -6.42 15.63 11.61
CA ALA A 381 -7.23 15.12 12.71
C ALA A 381 -7.00 13.61 12.97
N LEU A 382 -6.93 12.81 11.91
CA LEU A 382 -6.70 11.37 11.95
C LEU A 382 -5.40 11.00 12.67
N LEU A 383 -4.37 11.84 12.57
CA LEU A 383 -3.11 11.58 13.25
C LEU A 383 -3.20 11.76 14.76
N LEU A 384 -3.94 12.75 15.28
CA LEU A 384 -4.13 12.86 16.73
C LEU A 384 -4.98 11.71 17.26
N PHE A 385 -6.03 11.33 16.52
CA PHE A 385 -6.85 10.17 16.85
C PHE A 385 -6.00 8.89 16.88
N GLY A 386 -5.27 8.60 15.80
CA GLY A 386 -4.42 7.41 15.71
C GLY A 386 -3.28 7.42 16.73
N LEU A 387 -2.64 8.57 16.99
CA LEU A 387 -1.57 8.71 17.97
C LEU A 387 -2.05 8.42 19.40
N TRP A 388 -3.30 8.75 19.72
CA TRP A 388 -3.88 8.37 21.02
C TRP A 388 -4.07 6.86 21.12
N GLU A 389 -4.59 6.21 20.07
CA GLU A 389 -4.68 4.75 20.00
C GLU A 389 -3.30 4.08 20.11
N HIS A 390 -2.29 4.63 19.42
CA HIS A 390 -0.89 4.23 19.52
C HIS A 390 -0.40 4.26 20.97
N TYR A 391 -0.57 5.41 21.64
CA TYR A 391 -0.18 5.59 23.04
C TYR A 391 -0.92 4.60 23.96
N GLN A 392 -2.22 4.38 23.75
CA GLN A 392 -3.00 3.45 24.58
C GLN A 392 -2.45 2.02 24.52
N LYS A 393 -1.83 1.63 23.40
CA LYS A 393 -1.25 0.30 23.20
C LYS A 393 0.24 0.22 23.56
N ASN A 394 1.06 1.22 23.25
CA ASN A 394 2.52 1.16 23.50
C ASN A 394 2.96 1.79 24.83
N ARG A 395 2.19 2.74 25.37
CA ARG A 395 2.45 3.52 26.58
C ARG A 395 3.78 4.29 26.60
N ASP A 396 4.30 4.68 25.44
CA ASP A 396 5.52 5.48 25.33
C ASP A 396 5.27 6.95 25.69
N LEU A 397 5.37 7.26 26.99
CA LEU A 397 5.13 8.61 27.51
C LEU A 397 6.22 9.61 27.07
N GLU A 398 7.46 9.17 26.92
CA GLU A 398 8.58 10.05 26.54
C GLU A 398 8.42 10.54 25.10
N PHE A 399 8.00 9.67 24.19
CA PHE A 399 7.66 10.07 22.82
C PHE A 399 6.53 11.11 22.81
N ILE A 400 5.42 10.83 23.51
CA ILE A 400 4.27 11.75 23.58
C ILE A 400 4.66 13.11 24.15
N GLU A 401 5.44 13.15 25.23
CA GLU A 401 5.92 14.42 25.80
C GLU A 401 6.83 15.17 24.81
N SER A 402 7.68 14.46 24.06
CA SER A 402 8.60 15.07 23.10
C SER A 402 7.90 15.77 21.92
N ILE A 403 6.75 15.26 21.47
CA ILE A 403 5.97 15.85 20.37
C ILE A 403 4.73 16.62 20.83
N TYR A 404 4.45 16.74 22.13
CA TYR A 404 3.22 17.35 22.62
C TYR A 404 3.07 18.80 22.14
N ASN A 405 4.08 19.64 22.33
CA ASN A 405 3.98 21.05 21.98
C ASN A 405 4.16 21.32 20.49
N SER A 406 5.05 20.57 19.83
CA SER A 406 5.39 20.75 18.41
C SER A 406 4.28 20.23 17.49
N PHE A 407 3.60 19.16 17.87
CA PHE A 407 2.60 18.49 17.05
C PHE A 407 1.22 18.44 17.73
N ILE A 408 1.06 17.71 18.84
CA ILE A 408 -0.28 17.42 19.42
C ILE A 408 -1.07 18.69 19.73
N LYS A 409 -0.52 19.56 20.58
CA LYS A 409 -1.11 20.82 20.99
C LYS A 409 -1.28 21.75 19.80
N ARG A 410 -0.29 21.81 18.91
CA ARG A 410 -0.30 22.71 17.75
C ARG A 410 -1.45 22.37 16.80
N SER A 411 -1.62 21.09 16.50
CA SER A 411 -2.70 20.61 15.63
C SER A 411 -4.07 20.70 16.29
N ALA A 412 -4.19 20.39 17.58
CA ALA A 412 -5.43 20.59 18.32
C ALA A 412 -5.85 22.08 18.35
N ASP A 413 -4.89 22.97 18.62
CA ASP A 413 -5.13 24.41 18.62
C ASP A 413 -5.47 24.94 17.22
N PHE A 414 -4.91 24.36 16.15
CA PHE A 414 -5.30 24.68 14.77
C PHE A 414 -6.77 24.32 14.53
N MET A 415 -7.17 23.07 14.79
CA MET A 415 -8.55 22.60 14.60
C MET A 415 -9.56 23.41 15.41
N MET A 416 -9.18 23.86 16.62
CA MET A 416 -9.99 24.78 17.42
C MET A 416 -10.17 26.17 16.81
N ARG A 417 -9.21 26.66 16.02
CA ARG A 417 -9.30 27.98 15.35
C ARG A 417 -9.86 27.88 13.94
N TYR A 418 -9.68 26.76 13.26
CA TYR A 418 -10.13 26.53 11.90
C TYR A 418 -11.61 26.12 11.88
N ARG A 419 -12.47 27.09 12.21
CA ARG A 419 -13.87 26.86 12.56
C ARG A 419 -14.80 27.85 11.86
N GLU A 420 -15.96 27.38 11.44
CA GLU A 420 -17.06 28.26 11.03
C GLU A 420 -17.86 28.67 12.28
N GLY A 421 -17.36 29.68 12.97
CA GLY A 421 -17.88 30.09 14.29
C GLY A 421 -19.12 31.00 14.26
N PHE A 422 -19.65 31.38 13.10
CA PHE A 422 -20.75 32.35 13.01
C PHE A 422 -22.13 31.69 12.89
N VAL A 423 -22.23 30.55 12.18
CA VAL A 423 -23.51 29.89 11.90
C VAL A 423 -23.59 28.51 12.54
N THR A 424 -22.56 27.70 12.34
CA THR A 424 -22.63 26.25 12.59
C THR A 424 -21.81 25.80 13.77
N ASN A 425 -20.69 26.46 14.05
CA ASN A 425 -19.64 25.94 14.91
C ASN A 425 -19.23 24.52 14.47
N LEU A 426 -19.04 24.31 13.18
CA LEU A 426 -18.35 23.14 12.62
C LEU A 426 -16.92 23.52 12.22
N PRO A 427 -16.06 22.57 11.83
CA PRO A 427 -14.78 22.93 11.22
C PRO A 427 -15.00 23.76 9.95
N PHE A 428 -13.98 24.53 9.58
CA PHE A 428 -14.08 25.36 8.39
C PHE A 428 -14.01 24.51 7.11
N GLU A 429 -14.35 25.09 5.96
CA GLU A 429 -14.39 24.33 4.70
C GLU A 429 -12.98 23.81 4.32
N SER A 430 -12.86 22.50 4.10
CA SER A 430 -11.68 21.83 3.55
C SER A 430 -12.09 20.85 2.44
N TYR A 431 -11.13 20.22 1.77
CA TYR A 431 -11.44 19.11 0.86
C TYR A 431 -11.98 17.92 1.67
N ASP A 432 -12.94 17.19 1.09
CA ASP A 432 -13.48 15.96 1.66
C ASP A 432 -12.49 14.80 1.52
N VAL A 433 -12.77 13.68 2.21
CA VAL A 433 -11.90 12.49 2.23
C VAL A 433 -11.63 11.88 0.85
N TRP A 434 -12.47 12.21 -0.13
CA TRP A 434 -12.36 11.78 -1.53
C TRP A 434 -11.65 12.79 -2.43
N GLU A 435 -11.17 13.92 -1.88
CA GLU A 435 -10.31 14.91 -2.54
C GLU A 435 -11.01 15.65 -3.71
N GLU A 436 -12.35 15.69 -3.69
CA GLU A 436 -13.18 16.06 -4.84
C GLU A 436 -14.02 17.32 -4.60
N ARG A 437 -14.40 17.57 -3.35
CA ARG A 437 -15.32 18.65 -2.97
C ARG A 437 -14.77 19.40 -1.78
N ILE A 438 -14.89 20.72 -1.85
CA ILE A 438 -14.61 21.59 -0.72
C ILE A 438 -15.90 21.96 -0.01
N GLY A 439 -15.93 21.80 1.30
CA GLY A 439 -17.05 22.08 2.18
C GLY A 439 -16.79 21.58 3.59
N ILE A 440 -17.80 21.63 4.44
CA ILE A 440 -17.75 21.07 5.79
C ILE A 440 -18.30 19.64 5.69
N SER A 441 -17.41 18.66 5.52
CA SER A 441 -17.80 17.24 5.36
C SER A 441 -18.13 16.59 6.70
N THR A 442 -19.08 15.64 6.70
CA THR A 442 -19.42 14.88 7.92
C THR A 442 -18.26 14.04 8.41
N PHE A 443 -17.51 13.41 7.50
CA PHE A 443 -16.34 12.61 7.86
C PHE A 443 -15.28 13.47 8.55
N THR A 444 -14.92 14.60 7.95
CA THR A 444 -13.93 15.54 8.47
C THR A 444 -14.36 16.15 9.80
N ALA A 445 -15.64 16.55 9.93
CA ALA A 445 -16.15 17.04 11.20
C ALA A 445 -16.06 15.99 12.32
N SER A 446 -16.36 14.73 11.98
CA SER A 446 -16.27 13.62 12.92
C SER A 446 -14.82 13.29 13.31
N SER A 447 -13.87 13.34 12.38
CA SER A 447 -12.46 13.13 12.69
C SER A 447 -11.89 14.24 13.57
N VAL A 448 -12.28 15.50 13.37
CA VAL A 448 -11.90 16.62 14.25
C VAL A 448 -12.48 16.44 15.66
N TYR A 449 -13.72 15.95 15.80
CA TYR A 449 -14.27 15.57 17.11
C TYR A 449 -13.39 14.51 17.81
N GLY A 450 -13.03 13.44 17.09
CA GLY A 450 -12.15 12.39 17.61
C GLY A 450 -10.77 12.92 17.99
N ALA A 451 -10.19 13.79 17.17
CA ALA A 451 -8.89 14.40 17.39
C ALA A 451 -8.84 15.31 18.62
N LEU A 452 -9.84 16.16 18.83
CA LEU A 452 -9.91 17.02 20.02
C LEU A 452 -10.19 16.22 21.29
N SER A 453 -10.95 15.12 21.19
CA SER A 453 -11.14 14.17 22.30
C SER A 453 -9.82 13.47 22.67
N ALA A 454 -9.03 13.07 21.67
CA ALA A 454 -7.68 12.54 21.85
C ALA A 454 -6.73 13.58 22.46
N ALA A 455 -6.73 14.81 21.96
CA ALA A 455 -5.92 15.92 22.50
C ALA A 455 -6.28 16.24 23.96
N SER A 456 -7.57 16.19 24.32
CA SER A 456 -8.02 16.31 25.72
C SER A 456 -7.42 15.22 26.59
N SER A 457 -7.40 13.98 26.09
CA SER A 457 -6.85 12.83 26.80
C SER A 457 -5.33 12.95 26.99
N PHE A 458 -4.59 13.42 25.98
CA PHE A 458 -3.17 13.73 26.10
C PHE A 458 -2.89 14.85 27.11
N ALA A 459 -3.66 15.94 27.05
CA ALA A 459 -3.51 17.04 27.99
C ALA A 459 -3.77 16.57 29.43
N ALA A 460 -4.82 15.77 29.65
CA ALA A 460 -5.12 15.20 30.96
C ALA A 460 -4.01 14.27 31.46
N LEU A 461 -3.50 13.39 30.59
CA LEU A 461 -2.39 12.48 30.88
C LEU A 461 -1.15 13.23 31.38
N LEU A 462 -0.84 14.39 30.79
CA LEU A 462 0.34 15.20 31.12
C LEU A 462 0.06 16.24 32.22
N GLY A 463 -1.09 16.15 32.90
CA GLY A 463 -1.45 17.06 34.00
C GLY A 463 -1.85 18.47 33.57
N LYS A 464 -2.17 18.69 32.28
CA LYS A 464 -2.56 19.98 31.70
C LYS A 464 -4.08 20.16 31.75
N GLY A 465 -4.62 20.22 32.97
CA GLY A 465 -6.07 20.15 33.23
C GLY A 465 -6.91 21.23 32.53
N GLU A 466 -6.43 22.47 32.44
CA GLU A 466 -7.16 23.55 31.73
C GLU A 466 -7.24 23.28 30.22
N GLU A 467 -6.15 22.81 29.60
CA GLU A 467 -6.11 22.45 28.19
C GLU A 467 -7.03 21.24 27.92
N ALA A 468 -6.99 20.23 28.79
CA ALA A 468 -7.86 19.06 28.69
C ALA A 468 -9.34 19.45 28.69
N ALA A 469 -9.77 20.29 29.64
CA ALA A 469 -11.14 20.77 29.73
C ALA A 469 -11.53 21.61 28.50
N ARG A 470 -10.62 22.43 27.99
CA ARG A 470 -10.83 23.24 26.79
C ARG A 470 -11.03 22.38 25.55
N TYR A 471 -10.15 21.42 25.28
CA TYR A 471 -10.26 20.52 24.12
C TYR A 471 -11.55 19.68 24.17
N ASN A 472 -11.89 19.13 25.34
CA ASN A 472 -13.14 18.40 25.51
C ASN A 472 -14.37 19.29 25.29
N GLY A 473 -14.35 20.52 25.82
CA GLY A 473 -15.43 21.48 25.64
C GLY A 473 -15.67 21.86 24.18
N GLU A 474 -14.60 21.99 23.38
CA GLU A 474 -14.76 22.21 21.94
C GLU A 474 -15.24 20.96 21.21
N ALA A 475 -14.71 19.77 21.54
CA ALA A 475 -15.17 18.50 20.96
C ALA A 475 -16.69 18.33 21.13
N GLU A 476 -17.23 18.55 22.33
CA GLU A 476 -18.67 18.41 22.58
C GLU A 476 -19.51 19.41 21.76
N LYS A 477 -19.03 20.65 21.59
CA LYS A 477 -19.71 21.61 20.69
C LYS A 477 -19.70 21.15 19.24
N ILE A 478 -18.63 20.51 18.78
CA ILE A 478 -18.55 19.92 17.43
C ILE A 478 -19.58 18.82 17.28
N LYS A 479 -19.64 17.91 18.24
CA LYS A 479 -20.61 16.82 18.26
C LYS A 479 -22.04 17.34 18.18
N GLU A 480 -22.39 18.33 18.99
CA GLU A 480 -23.71 18.99 18.93
C GLU A 480 -23.98 19.62 17.55
N ALA A 481 -22.99 20.29 16.97
CA ALA A 481 -23.10 20.89 15.66
C ALA A 481 -23.26 19.86 14.53
N ILE A 482 -22.54 18.74 14.58
CA ILE A 482 -22.68 17.63 13.63
C ILE A 482 -24.12 17.12 13.66
N LEU A 483 -24.65 16.83 14.86
CA LEU A 483 -26.01 16.29 15.00
C LEU A 483 -27.10 17.29 14.61
N THR A 484 -26.80 18.59 14.65
CA THR A 484 -27.74 19.67 14.29
C THR A 484 -27.75 19.95 12.80
N PHE A 485 -26.57 20.07 12.18
CA PHE A 485 -26.43 20.58 10.80
C PHE A 485 -26.14 19.50 9.76
N LEU A 486 -25.58 18.35 10.17
CA LEU A 486 -25.13 17.30 9.26
C LEU A 486 -26.03 16.06 9.29
N TYR A 487 -26.88 15.91 10.30
CA TYR A 487 -27.93 14.88 10.27
C TYR A 487 -29.16 15.38 9.51
N SER A 488 -29.67 14.59 8.57
CA SER A 488 -30.87 14.92 7.79
C SER A 488 -32.00 13.92 8.09
N PRO A 489 -33.04 14.33 8.85
CA PRO A 489 -34.22 13.50 9.07
C PRO A 489 -34.95 13.12 7.77
N LYS A 490 -34.86 13.98 6.74
CA LYS A 490 -35.50 13.75 5.44
C LYS A 490 -34.88 12.58 4.68
N THR A 491 -33.57 12.43 4.74
CA THR A 491 -32.82 11.34 4.10
C THR A 491 -32.54 10.19 5.05
N GLN A 492 -32.90 10.34 6.33
CA GLN A 492 -32.63 9.39 7.41
C GLN A 492 -31.16 8.96 7.48
N SER A 493 -30.27 9.89 7.13
CA SER A 493 -28.83 9.67 7.06
C SER A 493 -28.08 10.98 7.28
N PHE A 494 -26.76 10.92 7.34
CA PHE A 494 -25.90 12.09 7.43
C PHE A 494 -25.59 12.64 6.04
N LEU A 495 -25.55 13.96 5.93
CA LEU A 495 -25.21 14.68 4.71
C LEU A 495 -23.74 14.40 4.34
N LYS A 496 -23.40 14.43 3.05
CA LYS A 496 -22.00 14.34 2.63
C LYS A 496 -21.21 15.54 3.17
N LEU A 497 -21.72 16.73 2.89
CA LEU A 497 -21.15 17.99 3.34
C LEU A 497 -22.18 19.12 3.31
N ILE A 498 -21.82 20.25 3.93
CA ILE A 498 -22.52 21.53 3.78
C ILE A 498 -21.54 22.63 3.40
N THR A 499 -22.03 23.72 2.79
CA THR A 499 -21.32 25.00 2.66
C THR A 499 -22.07 26.09 3.40
N VAL A 500 -21.37 27.16 3.79
CA VAL A 500 -21.99 28.33 4.44
C VAL A 500 -21.90 29.54 3.52
N GLU A 501 -23.04 29.90 2.92
CA GLU A 501 -23.16 31.01 1.97
C GLU A 501 -24.09 32.09 2.54
N GLN A 502 -23.58 33.32 2.67
CA GLN A 502 -24.36 34.48 3.14
C GLN A 502 -25.10 34.25 4.48
N GLY A 503 -24.51 33.46 5.38
CA GLY A 503 -25.09 33.15 6.69
C GLY A 503 -26.13 32.02 6.69
N ALA A 504 -26.29 31.31 5.57
CA ALA A 504 -27.16 30.14 5.45
C ALA A 504 -26.36 28.90 5.04
N THR A 505 -26.79 27.74 5.52
CA THR A 505 -26.20 26.46 5.14
C THR A 505 -26.83 25.95 3.83
N LYS A 506 -26.00 25.39 2.96
CA LYS A 506 -26.42 24.68 1.76
C LYS A 506 -25.92 23.24 1.83
N ALA A 507 -26.86 22.30 1.80
CA ALA A 507 -26.56 20.89 1.96
C ALA A 507 -26.25 20.18 0.63
N ASP A 508 -25.22 19.34 0.64
CA ASP A 508 -25.05 18.24 -0.31
C ASP A 508 -25.61 16.97 0.34
N SER A 509 -26.77 16.54 -0.15
CA SER A 509 -27.47 15.34 0.35
C SER A 509 -27.10 14.07 -0.40
N THR A 510 -26.03 14.06 -1.20
CA THR A 510 -25.49 12.86 -1.81
C THR A 510 -25.18 11.86 -0.70
N LEU A 511 -25.67 10.62 -0.82
CA LEU A 511 -25.40 9.60 0.19
C LEU A 511 -23.94 9.16 0.06
N ASP A 512 -23.19 9.18 1.16
CA ASP A 512 -21.76 8.91 1.20
C ASP A 512 -21.40 7.96 2.34
N ALA A 513 -20.65 6.90 2.03
CA ALA A 513 -20.20 5.90 2.98
C ALA A 513 -19.30 6.48 4.09
N SER A 514 -18.47 7.49 3.75
CA SER A 514 -17.58 8.15 4.70
C SER A 514 -18.35 8.95 5.76
N SER A 515 -19.52 9.50 5.40
CA SER A 515 -20.34 10.27 6.35
C SER A 515 -20.90 9.38 7.45
N PHE A 516 -21.35 8.18 7.08
CA PHE A 516 -21.74 7.15 8.03
C PHE A 516 -20.54 6.66 8.86
N TYR A 517 -19.44 6.30 8.19
CA TYR A 517 -18.26 5.73 8.84
C TYR A 517 -17.65 6.70 9.85
N GLY A 518 -17.55 8.00 9.53
CA GLY A 518 -17.01 9.01 10.44
C GLY A 518 -17.80 9.12 11.75
N ILE A 519 -19.13 9.12 11.68
CA ILE A 519 -19.99 9.20 12.88
C ILE A 519 -19.77 8.01 13.81
N PHE A 520 -19.63 6.82 13.23
CA PHE A 520 -19.35 5.57 13.93
C PHE A 520 -17.91 5.54 14.49
N ARG A 521 -16.92 5.68 13.61
CA ARG A 521 -15.51 5.41 13.89
C ARG A 521 -14.92 6.33 14.94
N PHE A 522 -15.30 7.61 14.91
CA PHE A 522 -14.79 8.61 15.83
C PHE A 522 -15.68 8.81 17.06
N GLY A 523 -16.67 7.94 17.27
CA GLY A 523 -17.50 7.92 18.48
C GLY A 523 -18.45 9.11 18.62
N VAL A 524 -18.81 9.78 17.52
CA VAL A 524 -19.83 10.85 17.55
C VAL A 524 -21.15 10.28 18.07
N LEU A 525 -21.55 9.10 17.57
CA LEU A 525 -22.66 8.32 18.10
C LEU A 525 -22.24 6.88 18.39
N PRO A 526 -22.82 6.23 19.42
CA PRO A 526 -22.60 4.81 19.65
C PRO A 526 -23.17 3.96 18.49
N PRO A 527 -22.62 2.77 18.20
CA PRO A 527 -23.07 1.91 17.10
C PRO A 527 -24.57 1.56 17.12
N SER A 528 -25.17 1.54 18.32
CA SER A 528 -26.58 1.24 18.56
C SER A 528 -27.53 2.44 18.46
N ASP A 529 -27.03 3.66 18.19
CA ASP A 529 -27.91 4.84 18.05
C ASP A 529 -28.89 4.63 16.88
N PRO A 530 -30.20 4.87 17.06
CA PRO A 530 -31.20 4.63 16.01
C PRO A 530 -30.92 5.37 14.70
N ARG A 531 -30.31 6.56 14.75
CA ARG A 531 -29.95 7.34 13.55
C ARG A 531 -28.85 6.66 12.76
N LEU A 532 -27.87 6.09 13.46
CA LEU A 532 -26.76 5.37 12.84
C LEU A 532 -27.22 4.02 12.28
N VAL A 533 -28.07 3.30 13.01
CA VAL A 533 -28.72 2.07 12.52
C VAL A 533 -29.48 2.32 11.23
N GLU A 534 -30.29 3.38 11.20
CA GLU A 534 -31.07 3.72 10.01
C GLU A 534 -30.19 4.21 8.85
N ALA A 535 -29.15 5.01 9.13
CA ALA A 535 -28.18 5.42 8.11
C ALA A 535 -27.49 4.19 7.48
N GLY A 536 -27.06 3.21 8.29
CA GLY A 536 -26.48 1.96 7.79
C GLY A 536 -27.43 1.17 6.90
N ARG A 537 -28.73 1.13 7.22
CA ARG A 537 -29.78 0.52 6.38
C ARG A 537 -29.91 1.24 5.03
N VAL A 538 -29.92 2.58 5.04
CA VAL A 538 -29.99 3.41 3.83
C VAL A 538 -28.77 3.19 2.93
N LEU A 539 -27.57 3.09 3.53
CA LEU A 539 -26.34 2.78 2.80
C LEU A 539 -26.41 1.40 2.14
N GLU A 540 -26.83 0.37 2.88
CA GLU A 540 -26.99 -0.97 2.31
C GLU A 540 -27.96 -0.98 1.11
N GLU A 541 -29.07 -0.26 1.22
CA GLU A 541 -30.08 -0.21 0.17
C GLU A 541 -29.62 0.49 -1.11
N ARG A 542 -28.78 1.52 -0.98
CA ARG A 542 -28.49 2.44 -2.10
C ARG A 542 -27.06 2.37 -2.60
N LEU A 543 -26.09 2.00 -1.75
CA LEU A 543 -24.67 1.88 -2.10
C LEU A 543 -24.18 0.43 -2.23
N HIS A 544 -24.99 -0.57 -1.86
CA HIS A 544 -24.60 -1.99 -1.92
C HIS A 544 -25.57 -2.84 -2.76
N ARG A 545 -26.85 -2.92 -2.39
CA ARG A 545 -27.83 -3.79 -3.08
C ARG A 545 -27.91 -3.62 -4.60
N PRO A 546 -27.74 -2.41 -5.18
CA PRO A 546 -27.74 -2.27 -6.63
C PRO A 546 -26.50 -2.83 -7.34
N ILE A 547 -25.43 -3.22 -6.63
CA ILE A 547 -24.16 -3.66 -7.20
C ILE A 547 -24.14 -5.19 -7.30
N PRO A 548 -24.14 -5.78 -8.52
CA PRO A 548 -24.17 -7.24 -8.69
C PRO A 548 -23.00 -8.00 -8.05
N ALA A 549 -21.80 -7.45 -8.09
CA ALA A 549 -20.62 -8.03 -7.47
C ALA A 549 -20.62 -7.93 -5.92
N GLY A 550 -21.57 -7.22 -5.32
CA GLY A 550 -21.57 -6.89 -3.90
C GLY A 550 -20.57 -5.78 -3.55
N GLY A 551 -20.29 -5.63 -2.25
CA GLY A 551 -19.49 -4.50 -1.73
C GLY A 551 -20.23 -3.16 -1.76
N TYR A 552 -19.57 -2.10 -1.27
CA TYR A 552 -20.17 -0.77 -1.14
C TYR A 552 -19.45 0.25 -2.01
N ALA A 553 -20.19 1.09 -2.75
CA ALA A 553 -19.62 2.27 -3.41
C ALA A 553 -19.24 3.37 -2.41
N ARG A 554 -18.38 4.31 -2.81
CA ARG A 554 -18.01 5.48 -1.98
C ARG A 554 -19.21 6.37 -1.68
N TYR A 555 -19.92 6.78 -2.73
CA TYR A 555 -21.11 7.62 -2.64
C TYR A 555 -21.96 7.46 -3.91
N GLU A 556 -23.19 7.97 -3.88
CA GLU A 556 -24.09 7.85 -5.03
C GLU A 556 -23.67 8.70 -6.23
N GLY A 557 -23.59 8.09 -7.40
CA GLY A 557 -23.19 8.75 -8.64
C GLY A 557 -21.68 8.99 -8.71
N ASP A 558 -20.90 8.16 -8.02
CA ASP A 558 -19.45 8.17 -8.08
C ASP A 558 -18.97 7.80 -9.49
N ARG A 559 -18.18 8.69 -10.10
CA ARG A 559 -17.69 8.55 -11.47
C ARG A 559 -16.21 8.19 -11.56
N TYR A 560 -15.54 8.00 -10.43
CA TYR A 560 -14.13 7.65 -10.43
C TYR A 560 -13.95 6.23 -10.97
N TYR A 561 -13.28 6.11 -12.13
CA TYR A 561 -13.17 4.85 -12.88
C TYR A 561 -14.54 4.19 -13.19
N GLU A 562 -15.57 5.01 -13.44
CA GLU A 562 -16.93 4.54 -13.75
C GLU A 562 -16.91 3.45 -14.84
N VAL A 563 -17.42 2.28 -14.50
CA VAL A 563 -17.57 1.16 -15.44
C VAL A 563 -18.94 1.19 -16.12
N THR A 564 -19.99 1.50 -15.36
CA THR A 564 -21.36 1.60 -15.84
C THR A 564 -22.14 2.61 -15.00
N PRO A 565 -23.05 3.41 -15.62
CA PRO A 565 -23.90 4.35 -14.89
C PRO A 565 -25.10 3.68 -14.18
N ASP A 566 -25.30 2.37 -14.35
CA ASP A 566 -26.46 1.63 -13.81
C ASP A 566 -26.33 1.27 -12.33
N VAL A 567 -25.16 1.51 -11.72
CA VAL A 567 -24.86 1.26 -10.30
C VAL A 567 -24.47 2.58 -9.62
N PRO A 568 -24.57 2.70 -8.29
CA PRO A 568 -24.19 3.94 -7.58
C PRO A 568 -22.72 4.34 -7.75
N GLY A 569 -21.85 3.38 -8.02
CA GLY A 569 -20.42 3.51 -8.22
C GLY A 569 -19.75 2.13 -8.19
N ASN A 570 -18.45 2.07 -8.44
CA ASN A 570 -17.70 0.83 -8.25
C ASN A 570 -17.60 0.53 -6.74
N PRO A 571 -17.72 -0.73 -6.31
CA PRO A 571 -17.50 -1.11 -4.92
C PRO A 571 -16.01 -1.01 -4.54
N TRP A 572 -15.74 -0.48 -3.35
CA TRP A 572 -14.40 -0.37 -2.77
C TRP A 572 -14.23 -1.38 -1.63
N PHE A 573 -13.01 -1.89 -1.45
CA PHE A 573 -12.70 -2.74 -0.30
C PHE A 573 -12.87 -1.95 1.01
N ILE A 574 -12.34 -0.72 1.05
CA ILE A 574 -12.37 0.18 2.22
C ILE A 574 -13.80 0.39 2.75
N THR A 575 -14.73 0.83 1.90
CA THR A 575 -16.12 1.12 2.30
C THR A 575 -16.91 -0.14 2.67
N THR A 576 -16.59 -1.27 2.04
CA THR A 576 -17.16 -2.57 2.43
C THR A 576 -16.68 -2.97 3.81
N LEU A 577 -15.39 -2.80 4.08
CA LEU A 577 -14.78 -3.08 5.37
C LEU A 577 -15.30 -2.14 6.47
N TRP A 578 -15.57 -0.87 6.18
CA TRP A 578 -16.23 0.04 7.13
C TRP A 578 -17.60 -0.47 7.59
N MET A 579 -18.38 -1.05 6.68
CA MET A 579 -19.67 -1.66 7.01
C MET A 579 -19.51 -2.94 7.83
N ILE A 580 -18.51 -3.77 7.50
CA ILE A 580 -18.15 -4.96 8.27
C ILE A 580 -17.75 -4.58 9.70
N GLN A 581 -16.87 -3.59 9.89
CA GLN A 581 -16.45 -3.08 11.20
C GLN A 581 -17.65 -2.58 12.03
N TYR A 582 -18.57 -1.85 11.40
CA TYR A 582 -19.79 -1.42 12.07
C TYR A 582 -20.66 -2.60 12.53
N ARG A 583 -20.82 -3.63 11.68
CA ARG A 583 -21.57 -4.84 12.02
C ARG A 583 -20.89 -5.62 13.16
N ILE A 584 -19.56 -5.72 13.14
CA ILE A 584 -18.77 -6.32 14.24
C ILE A 584 -19.04 -5.57 15.55
N ALA A 585 -18.94 -4.24 15.54
CA ALA A 585 -19.16 -3.43 16.74
C ALA A 585 -20.58 -3.61 17.33
N ARG A 586 -21.57 -3.87 16.48
CA ARG A 586 -22.97 -4.10 16.88
C ARG A 586 -23.29 -5.50 17.36
N ALA A 587 -22.50 -6.51 16.97
CA ALA A 587 -22.79 -7.89 17.32
C ALA A 587 -22.85 -8.06 18.85
N GLN A 588 -23.90 -8.73 19.32
CA GLN A 588 -24.15 -9.04 20.73
C GLN A 588 -23.96 -10.53 21.03
N THR A 589 -23.85 -11.37 20.00
CA THR A 589 -23.73 -12.82 20.13
C THR A 589 -22.66 -13.40 19.21
N GLU A 590 -22.17 -14.60 19.55
CA GLU A 590 -21.25 -15.36 18.69
C GLU A 590 -21.87 -15.67 17.32
N GLU A 591 -23.18 -15.93 17.26
CA GLU A 591 -23.89 -16.25 16.02
C GLU A 591 -23.90 -15.05 15.06
N GLU A 592 -24.19 -13.85 15.58
CA GLU A 592 -24.12 -12.61 14.81
C GLU A 592 -22.70 -12.35 14.31
N LEU A 593 -21.67 -12.53 15.15
CA LEU A 593 -20.27 -12.42 14.70
C LEU A 593 -19.94 -13.45 13.62
N ARG A 594 -20.29 -14.73 13.80
CA ARG A 594 -20.04 -15.78 12.81
C ARG A 594 -20.72 -15.48 11.47
N SER A 595 -21.87 -14.81 11.47
CA SER A 595 -22.54 -14.40 10.22
C SER A 595 -21.69 -13.41 9.40
N ILE A 596 -20.88 -12.58 10.06
CA ILE A 596 -19.98 -11.60 9.43
C ILE A 596 -18.79 -12.28 8.73
N ASN A 597 -18.45 -13.53 9.07
CA ASN A 597 -17.42 -14.28 8.35
C ASN A 597 -17.75 -14.42 6.85
N GLY A 598 -19.03 -14.51 6.50
CA GLY A 598 -19.46 -14.52 5.10
C GLY A 598 -19.11 -13.22 4.37
N GLU A 599 -19.11 -12.09 5.08
CA GLU A 599 -18.73 -10.78 4.53
C GLU A 599 -17.22 -10.61 4.44
N LEU A 600 -16.46 -11.10 5.43
CA LEU A 600 -14.99 -11.18 5.31
C LEU A 600 -14.58 -12.09 4.14
N SER A 601 -15.35 -13.15 3.88
CA SER A 601 -15.13 -14.04 2.73
C SER A 601 -15.32 -13.31 1.41
N TRP A 602 -16.23 -12.32 1.32
CA TRP A 602 -16.35 -11.47 0.13
C TRP A 602 -15.03 -10.76 -0.19
N VAL A 603 -14.30 -10.25 0.80
CA VAL A 603 -13.00 -9.61 0.56
C VAL A 603 -11.98 -10.63 0.06
N VAL A 604 -11.93 -11.81 0.68
CA VAL A 604 -11.03 -12.90 0.30
C VAL A 604 -11.31 -13.41 -1.11
N ASP A 605 -12.58 -13.59 -1.48
CA ASP A 605 -12.98 -14.12 -2.78
C ASP A 605 -12.70 -13.13 -3.93
N HIS A 606 -12.58 -11.83 -3.63
CA HIS A 606 -12.20 -10.80 -4.58
C HIS A 606 -10.72 -10.40 -4.50
N ALA A 607 -9.93 -11.03 -3.62
CA ALA A 607 -8.48 -10.85 -3.59
C ALA A 607 -7.84 -11.47 -4.85
N GLN A 608 -6.69 -10.96 -5.26
CA GLN A 608 -5.90 -11.61 -6.32
C GLN A 608 -5.40 -12.97 -5.85
N ALA A 609 -4.90 -13.82 -6.76
CA ALA A 609 -4.30 -15.11 -6.39
C ALA A 609 -3.12 -14.99 -5.40
N SER A 610 -2.50 -13.81 -5.33
CA SER A 610 -1.45 -13.45 -4.38
C SER A 610 -1.96 -12.75 -3.11
N ASP A 611 -3.27 -12.81 -2.85
CA ASP A 611 -3.97 -12.19 -1.72
C ASP A 611 -3.82 -10.65 -1.64
N ILE A 612 -3.52 -10.00 -2.77
CA ILE A 612 -3.44 -8.54 -2.90
C ILE A 612 -4.85 -7.94 -3.10
N LEU A 613 -5.10 -6.79 -2.45
CA LEU A 613 -6.29 -5.98 -2.56
C LEU A 613 -5.97 -4.66 -3.28
N SER A 614 -6.74 -4.36 -4.32
CA SER A 614 -6.73 -3.05 -5.00
C SER A 614 -7.54 -2.01 -4.22
N GLU A 615 -7.72 -0.84 -4.82
CA GLU A 615 -8.63 0.20 -4.32
C GLU A 615 -10.11 -0.20 -4.47
N GLN A 616 -10.48 -0.68 -5.65
CA GLN A 616 -11.87 -0.99 -6.01
C GLN A 616 -11.98 -2.17 -6.96
N ILE A 617 -13.19 -2.70 -7.14
CA ILE A 617 -13.46 -3.82 -8.05
C ILE A 617 -14.55 -3.47 -9.06
N HIS A 618 -14.58 -4.20 -10.17
CA HIS A 618 -15.56 -4.04 -11.23
C HIS A 618 -16.96 -4.44 -10.72
N PRO A 619 -17.97 -3.56 -10.81
CA PRO A 619 -19.27 -3.75 -10.15
C PRO A 619 -20.07 -4.94 -10.69
N LEU A 620 -19.76 -5.41 -11.90
CA LEU A 620 -20.43 -6.57 -12.53
C LEU A 620 -19.65 -7.88 -12.47
N THR A 621 -18.32 -7.86 -12.55
CA THR A 621 -17.48 -9.08 -12.70
C THR A 621 -16.70 -9.40 -11.43
N GLY A 622 -16.53 -8.43 -10.53
CA GLY A 622 -15.69 -8.57 -9.34
C GLY A 622 -14.18 -8.44 -9.61
N GLU A 623 -13.74 -8.24 -10.85
CA GLU A 623 -12.32 -8.07 -11.16
C GLU A 623 -11.75 -6.82 -10.52
N GLN A 624 -10.54 -6.89 -9.96
CA GLN A 624 -9.89 -5.73 -9.35
C GLN A 624 -9.56 -4.64 -10.37
N LEU A 625 -9.81 -3.38 -9.97
CA LEU A 625 -9.59 -2.17 -10.75
C LEU A 625 -8.74 -1.16 -9.97
N SER A 626 -8.20 -0.19 -10.70
CA SER A 626 -7.34 0.88 -10.18
C SER A 626 -6.03 0.33 -9.55
N VAL A 627 -5.44 1.13 -8.66
CA VAL A 627 -4.14 0.89 -8.05
C VAL A 627 -4.14 -0.43 -7.28
N SER A 628 -3.08 -1.21 -7.43
CA SER A 628 -2.92 -2.49 -6.76
C SER A 628 -1.44 -2.74 -6.46
N PRO A 629 -1.06 -3.01 -5.20
CA PRO A 629 -1.90 -2.98 -4.00
C PRO A 629 -2.33 -1.56 -3.60
N LEU A 630 -3.41 -1.42 -2.82
CA LEU A 630 -3.68 -0.21 -2.02
C LEU A 630 -3.42 -0.50 -0.54
N SER A 631 -2.48 0.23 0.08
CA SER A 631 -2.11 0.00 1.49
C SER A 631 -3.29 0.23 2.44
N TRP A 632 -4.16 1.20 2.14
CA TRP A 632 -5.36 1.49 2.93
C TRP A 632 -6.38 0.32 2.90
N SER A 633 -6.65 -0.29 1.74
CA SER A 633 -7.51 -1.49 1.65
C SER A 633 -7.01 -2.62 2.55
N HIS A 634 -5.70 -2.87 2.54
CA HIS A 634 -5.08 -3.87 3.39
C HIS A 634 -5.12 -3.50 4.89
N ALA A 635 -4.92 -2.22 5.22
CA ALA A 635 -5.03 -1.74 6.60
C ALA A 635 -6.44 -1.93 7.17
N GLU A 636 -7.47 -1.59 6.41
CA GLU A 636 -8.86 -1.79 6.83
C GLU A 636 -9.21 -3.28 7.00
N PHE A 637 -8.62 -4.17 6.19
CA PHE A 637 -8.84 -5.61 6.34
C PHE A 637 -8.21 -6.11 7.64
N VAL A 638 -6.97 -5.70 7.92
CA VAL A 638 -6.28 -5.99 9.19
C VAL A 638 -7.08 -5.49 10.38
N LEU A 639 -7.56 -4.24 10.34
CA LEU A 639 -8.39 -3.66 11.40
C LEU A 639 -9.66 -4.48 11.63
N SER A 640 -10.36 -4.86 10.56
CA SER A 640 -11.61 -5.62 10.65
C SER A 640 -11.42 -6.99 11.28
N VAL A 641 -10.32 -7.69 10.95
CA VAL A 641 -9.98 -8.98 11.56
C VAL A 641 -9.63 -8.80 13.05
N ILE A 642 -8.85 -7.78 13.41
CA ILE A 642 -8.53 -7.53 14.82
C ILE A 642 -9.79 -7.15 15.62
N GLU A 643 -10.65 -6.29 15.08
CA GLU A 643 -11.90 -5.89 15.72
C GLU A 643 -12.85 -7.08 15.92
N TYR A 644 -12.90 -8.01 14.95
CA TYR A 644 -13.64 -9.26 15.11
C TYR A 644 -13.13 -10.06 16.31
N LEU A 645 -11.81 -10.23 16.42
CA LEU A 645 -11.20 -10.98 17.52
C LEU A 645 -11.42 -10.28 18.86
N GLU A 646 -11.24 -8.96 18.93
CA GLU A 646 -11.49 -8.18 20.14
C GLU A 646 -12.98 -8.25 20.55
N LYS A 647 -13.90 -8.31 19.59
CA LYS A 647 -15.33 -8.48 19.89
C LYS A 647 -15.66 -9.86 20.47
N LEU A 648 -15.00 -10.92 20.00
CA LEU A 648 -15.10 -12.25 20.64
C LEU A 648 -14.64 -12.22 22.10
N GLU A 649 -13.59 -11.46 22.40
CA GLU A 649 -13.13 -11.30 23.78
C GLU A 649 -14.10 -10.46 24.62
N GLU A 650 -14.64 -9.37 24.06
CA GLU A 650 -15.66 -8.54 24.72
C GLU A 650 -16.89 -9.38 25.12
N LEU A 651 -17.31 -10.29 24.24
CA LEU A 651 -18.44 -11.21 24.47
C LEU A 651 -18.06 -12.41 25.36
N GLY A 652 -16.80 -12.54 25.79
CA GLY A 652 -16.33 -13.62 26.66
C GLY A 652 -16.24 -15.00 25.98
N ILE A 653 -16.24 -15.04 24.65
CA ILE A 653 -16.23 -16.27 23.84
C ILE A 653 -14.82 -16.83 23.71
N CYS A 654 -13.88 -15.99 23.30
CA CYS A 654 -12.49 -16.37 23.09
C CYS A 654 -11.59 -15.19 23.45
N SER A 655 -10.60 -15.40 24.30
CA SER A 655 -9.59 -14.38 24.56
C SER A 655 -8.77 -14.13 23.30
N VAL A 656 -8.57 -12.87 22.91
CA VAL A 656 -7.53 -12.56 21.92
C VAL A 656 -6.20 -12.93 22.55
N CYS A 657 -5.47 -13.84 21.93
CA CYS A 657 -4.11 -14.16 22.35
C CYS A 657 -3.16 -13.04 21.90
N TYR A 658 -3.37 -11.82 22.39
CA TYR A 658 -2.31 -10.82 22.46
C TYR A 658 -2.54 -9.79 23.58
N PRO A 659 -1.52 -9.47 24.40
CA PRO A 659 -1.71 -8.88 25.71
C PRO A 659 -1.92 -7.37 25.60
N LEU A 660 -3.02 -6.88 26.18
CA LEU A 660 -3.07 -5.73 27.09
C LEU A 660 -4.52 -5.57 27.60
N LYS A 661 -5.04 -6.59 28.28
CA LYS A 661 -5.76 -6.33 29.53
C LYS A 661 -4.81 -6.66 30.67
N ARG A 662 -4.04 -5.66 31.09
CA ARG A 662 -3.58 -5.61 32.48
C ARG A 662 -4.49 -4.63 33.19
N ILE A 663 -5.14 -5.18 34.21
CA ILE A 663 -6.10 -4.62 35.17
C ILE A 663 -5.89 -3.13 35.43
#